data_AF-A0A812PUJ6-F1
#
_entry.id   AF-A0A812PUJ6-F1
#
_cell.length_a   1.000
_cell.length_b   1.000
_cell.length_c   1.000
_cell.angle_alpha   90.00
_cell.angle_beta   90.00
_cell.angle_gamma   90.00
#
_symmetry.space_group_name_H-M   'P 1'
#
loop_
_entity.id
_entity.type
_entity.pdbx_description
1 polymer ?
#
loop_
_entity_poly.entity_id
_entity_poly.type
_entity_poly.pdbx_seq_one_letter_code
_entity_poly.pdbx_strand_id
1 'polypeptide(L)'
;MWSRIRALLGFCVSACQAADSFGEQLQHEDVSLHHDTACKSLQGVDAVTMLMRARVYYRTGLFELADADRIAYVLADLDSISQVCPAVALQALLLKLEDNIVVQPGAFEALMSRYTSILHQAIRDQTITPQNMKIWPLDYGVERVLNISRALAIPRRLTVAVVMNYCQVVDRWGTSQLLTWLVEPPFGEPIEGVAESGLLRNAELFIYQVDWPWCQPLAEEVLEQLRGSVKELHVVTYRGGPRREEQTAYFKYILDHWDNLPDFTIFVHPDADEHQGQRFLALTRALKLINTQSQFASDTLGYYPLAQQMVVDPRRTWGHRNADTFASTWRRFWRRVFGYDWEDLGFEEPRCMWEKHVGKFLPKHADGISRRHSLPDAKLVCVRLGNACRGVTCGTSVDASELEGQEKFAQASCTVREGPGGLSASPEAGELSYVKTCRGKPSDSDGQKEAVAKSTYQAAKSSFLLGFAAEDSATRGEAEARRRCDELGDLCTGFTCEKSIQVTPEMTKKDYQEAQNAQSCTVRAGSSSSKLFESPTGELTFVKVAPSPKLQEAVLRKTTKPDANVLFQFYTGSQSVVRKDRLRWWLREEIEAFAADGVWCSDTTGLVEAVWHRLFGEPLSQHARQEDPALPLFLKWGIPTFFSYGDEGVV
;
A
#
# COMPACT_ATOMS: atom_id res chain seq x y z
N MET A 1 33.43 26.30 17.49
CA MET A 1 33.12 25.02 16.81
C MET A 1 32.29 25.26 15.55
N TRP A 2 31.13 25.93 15.65
CA TRP A 2 30.29 26.35 14.51
C TRP A 2 31.00 27.19 13.43
N SER A 3 31.93 28.07 13.82
CA SER A 3 32.75 28.85 12.87
C SER A 3 33.74 28.01 12.06
N ARG A 4 34.23 26.88 12.61
CA ARG A 4 35.13 25.96 11.91
C ARG A 4 34.37 25.00 10.98
N ILE A 5 33.14 24.62 11.35
CA ILE A 5 32.23 23.84 10.48
C ILE A 5 31.76 24.69 9.28
N ARG A 6 31.46 25.99 9.49
CA ARG A 6 31.17 26.92 8.38
C ARG A 6 32.31 27.06 7.38
N ALA A 7 33.56 27.06 7.84
CA ALA A 7 34.74 27.15 6.97
C ALA A 7 34.96 25.87 6.15
N LEU A 8 34.72 24.68 6.73
CA LEU A 8 34.78 23.40 6.02
C LEU A 8 33.64 23.23 5.01
N LEU A 9 32.42 23.69 5.33
CA LEU A 9 31.29 23.67 4.40
C LEU A 9 31.42 24.70 3.28
N GLY A 10 32.03 25.87 3.54
CA GLY A 10 32.28 26.89 2.52
C GLY A 10 33.25 26.44 1.41
N PHE A 11 34.20 25.56 1.74
CA PHE A 11 35.08 24.92 0.75
C PHE A 11 34.33 23.91 -0.15
N CYS A 12 33.37 23.16 0.39
CA CYS A 12 32.53 22.25 -0.41
C CYS A 12 31.52 22.98 -1.31
N VAL A 13 30.95 24.10 -0.84
CA VAL A 13 29.98 24.90 -1.61
C VAL A 13 30.63 25.61 -2.80
N SER A 14 31.88 26.09 -2.66
CA SER A 14 32.61 26.73 -3.77
C SER A 14 33.00 25.76 -4.89
N ALA A 15 33.12 24.46 -4.58
CA ALA A 15 33.32 23.42 -5.60
C ALA A 15 32.02 23.03 -6.33
N CYS A 16 30.85 23.27 -5.74
CA CYS A 16 29.54 22.96 -6.32
C CYS A 16 28.95 24.11 -7.16
N GLN A 17 29.30 25.37 -6.87
CA GLN A 17 28.80 26.55 -7.59
C GLN A 17 29.29 26.69 -9.05
N ALA A 18 30.15 25.78 -9.53
CA ALA A 18 30.51 25.70 -10.94
C ALA A 18 29.50 24.87 -11.80
N ALA A 19 28.40 24.37 -11.21
CA ALA A 19 27.46 23.45 -11.86
C ALA A 19 26.16 24.09 -12.38
N ASP A 20 25.93 25.39 -12.17
CA ASP A 20 24.65 26.08 -12.45
C ASP A 20 24.29 26.30 -13.95
N SER A 21 24.94 25.59 -14.90
CA SER A 21 24.68 25.76 -16.35
C SER A 21 24.11 24.55 -17.10
N PHE A 22 23.66 23.49 -16.41
CA PHE A 22 23.40 22.18 -17.06
C PHE A 22 21.94 21.67 -17.06
N GLY A 23 20.95 22.56 -16.92
CA GLY A 23 19.54 22.17 -16.76
C GLY A 23 18.82 21.54 -17.97
N GLU A 24 19.38 21.55 -19.19
CA GLU A 24 18.63 21.17 -20.41
C GLU A 24 19.08 19.88 -21.12
N GLN A 25 20.08 19.13 -20.62
CA GLN A 25 20.72 18.06 -21.41
C GLN A 25 20.41 16.60 -21.01
N LEU A 26 19.44 16.34 -20.13
CA LEU A 26 19.31 15.01 -19.47
C LEU A 26 18.09 14.15 -19.86
N GLN A 27 17.45 14.37 -21.02
CA GLN A 27 16.34 13.51 -21.45
C GLN A 27 16.73 12.23 -22.22
N HIS A 28 18.02 11.99 -22.54
CA HIS A 28 18.40 10.91 -23.47
C HIS A 28 19.60 10.02 -23.10
N GLU A 29 20.14 10.05 -21.89
CA GLU A 29 21.26 9.14 -21.54
C GLU A 29 20.78 7.80 -20.96
N ASP A 30 20.84 6.76 -21.78
CA ASP A 30 20.94 5.36 -21.38
C ASP A 30 22.30 5.16 -20.67
N VAL A 31 22.36 5.51 -19.38
CA VAL A 31 23.57 5.31 -18.57
C VAL A 31 23.68 3.82 -18.25
N SER A 32 24.31 3.06 -19.13
CA SER A 32 24.74 1.70 -18.80
C SER A 32 25.71 1.79 -17.61
N LEU A 33 25.31 1.25 -16.45
CA LEU A 33 26.13 1.09 -15.24
C LEU A 33 27.19 0.00 -15.43
N HIS A 34 27.87 0.03 -16.58
CA HIS A 34 28.94 -0.90 -16.87
C HIS A 34 30.24 -0.43 -16.22
N HIS A 35 30.66 -1.25 -15.26
CA HIS A 35 32.02 -1.41 -14.76
C HIS A 35 32.48 -0.42 -13.70
N ASP A 36 32.09 -0.68 -12.46
CA ASP A 36 33.01 -0.47 -11.35
C ASP A 36 33.35 -1.83 -10.71
N THR A 37 34.58 -2.31 -10.93
CA THR A 37 35.06 -3.57 -10.37
C THR A 37 35.20 -3.53 -8.85
N ALA A 38 35.25 -2.33 -8.26
CA ALA A 38 35.47 -2.14 -6.83
C ALA A 38 34.34 -2.73 -5.97
N CYS A 39 33.08 -2.65 -6.41
CA CYS A 39 31.93 -3.08 -5.61
C CYS A 39 31.43 -4.52 -5.91
N LYS A 40 32.10 -5.27 -6.79
CA LYS A 40 31.63 -6.60 -7.25
C LYS A 40 31.74 -7.72 -6.21
N SER A 41 32.46 -7.51 -5.11
CA SER A 41 32.77 -8.55 -4.11
C SER A 41 31.79 -8.62 -2.94
N LEU A 42 30.77 -7.77 -2.88
CA LEU A 42 29.78 -7.78 -1.80
C LEU A 42 28.83 -8.98 -1.95
N GLN A 43 29.17 -10.09 -1.30
CA GLN A 43 28.28 -11.26 -1.20
C GLN A 43 27.07 -10.90 -0.31
N GLY A 44 25.86 -10.88 -0.89
CA GLY A 44 24.60 -10.68 -0.16
C GLY A 44 23.94 -9.31 -0.31
N VAL A 45 24.69 -8.28 -0.74
CA VAL A 45 24.12 -6.98 -1.12
C VAL A 45 24.40 -6.75 -2.57
N ASP A 46 23.35 -6.72 -3.38
CA ASP A 46 23.45 -6.17 -4.72
C ASP A 46 23.66 -4.65 -4.62
N ALA A 47 24.94 -4.26 -4.53
CA ALA A 47 25.40 -2.88 -4.42
C ALA A 47 24.89 -2.01 -5.58
N VAL A 48 24.82 -2.59 -6.78
CA VAL A 48 24.31 -1.91 -7.97
C VAL A 48 22.83 -1.64 -7.80
N THR A 49 22.06 -2.64 -7.37
CA THR A 49 20.64 -2.46 -7.06
C THR A 49 20.45 -1.39 -5.99
N MET A 50 21.19 -1.39 -4.89
CA MET A 50 21.01 -0.37 -3.84
C MET A 50 21.26 1.06 -4.35
N LEU A 51 22.33 1.29 -5.11
CA LEU A 51 22.63 2.62 -5.66
C LEU A 51 21.59 3.04 -6.71
N MET A 52 21.10 2.10 -7.52
CA MET A 52 20.01 2.35 -8.46
C MET A 52 18.70 2.70 -7.76
N ARG A 53 18.35 1.96 -6.71
CA ARG A 53 17.17 2.20 -5.89
C ARG A 53 17.23 3.55 -5.17
N ALA A 54 18.40 3.93 -4.65
CA ALA A 54 18.61 5.27 -4.08
C ALA A 54 18.41 6.38 -5.12
N ARG A 55 18.90 6.17 -6.36
CA ARG A 55 18.68 7.13 -7.46
C ARG A 55 17.20 7.24 -7.84
N VAL A 56 16.49 6.12 -7.91
CA VAL A 56 15.04 6.11 -8.12
C VAL A 56 14.36 6.88 -7.00
N TYR A 57 14.69 6.59 -5.75
CA TYR A 57 14.14 7.28 -4.59
C TYR A 57 14.34 8.80 -4.65
N TYR A 58 15.54 9.30 -4.93
CA TYR A 58 15.74 10.76 -4.99
C TYR A 58 15.03 11.43 -6.16
N ARG A 59 14.82 10.71 -7.27
CA ARG A 59 14.13 11.24 -8.46
C ARG A 59 12.61 11.20 -8.30
N THR A 60 12.08 10.10 -7.80
CA THR A 60 10.65 9.81 -7.82
C THR A 60 10.03 9.78 -6.45
N GLY A 61 10.80 9.74 -5.36
CA GLY A 61 10.30 9.53 -4.01
C GLY A 61 9.88 8.09 -3.70
N LEU A 62 9.98 7.15 -4.65
CA LEU A 62 9.63 5.74 -4.44
C LEU A 62 10.66 5.04 -3.54
N PHE A 63 10.21 4.44 -2.44
CA PHE A 63 11.07 3.71 -1.51
C PHE A 63 10.36 2.43 -1.06
N GLU A 64 10.95 1.26 -1.32
CA GLU A 64 10.32 -0.02 -0.98
C GLU A 64 10.77 -0.54 0.39
N LEU A 65 9.98 -1.45 0.97
CA LEU A 65 10.35 -2.10 2.24
C LEU A 65 11.70 -2.83 2.14
N ALA A 66 11.95 -3.52 1.03
CA ALA A 66 13.22 -4.20 0.78
C ALA A 66 14.42 -3.22 0.75
N ASP A 67 14.21 -1.94 0.45
CA ASP A 67 15.28 -0.93 0.50
C ASP A 67 15.67 -0.62 1.96
N ALA A 68 14.72 -0.67 2.91
CA ALA A 68 15.02 -0.51 4.33
C ALA A 68 15.85 -1.68 4.88
N ASP A 69 15.53 -2.91 4.48
CA ASP A 69 16.29 -4.11 4.87
C ASP A 69 17.72 -4.06 4.33
N ARG A 70 17.90 -3.61 3.07
CA ARG A 70 19.23 -3.39 2.47
C ARG A 70 20.03 -2.35 3.25
N ILE A 71 19.42 -1.22 3.61
CA ILE A 71 20.09 -0.20 4.42
C ILE A 71 20.48 -0.77 5.78
N ALA A 72 19.57 -1.47 6.46
CA ALA A 72 19.84 -2.07 7.77
C ALA A 72 21.00 -3.06 7.70
N TYR A 73 21.06 -3.91 6.67
CA TYR A 73 22.18 -4.80 6.43
C TYR A 73 23.49 -4.02 6.25
N VAL A 74 23.49 -2.98 5.41
CA VAL A 74 24.70 -2.17 5.15
C VAL A 74 25.17 -1.46 6.42
N LEU A 75 24.26 -0.94 7.24
CA LEU A 75 24.60 -0.25 8.48
C LEU A 75 25.12 -1.20 9.56
N ALA A 76 24.67 -2.46 9.57
CA ALA A 76 25.13 -3.47 10.54
C ALA A 76 26.61 -3.83 10.35
N ASP A 77 27.13 -3.74 9.12
CA ASP A 77 28.54 -3.99 8.80
C ASP A 77 29.19 -2.80 8.07
N LEU A 78 28.85 -1.59 8.55
CA LEU A 78 29.22 -0.33 7.89
C LEU A 78 30.73 -0.17 7.70
N ASP A 79 31.54 -0.56 8.69
CA ASP A 79 33.00 -0.45 8.64
C ASP A 79 33.57 -1.31 7.50
N SER A 80 33.22 -2.60 7.43
CA SER A 80 33.70 -3.52 6.41
C SER A 80 33.21 -3.11 5.02
N ILE A 81 31.93 -2.76 4.89
CA ILE A 81 31.36 -2.32 3.61
C ILE A 81 31.99 -1.01 3.15
N SER A 82 32.32 -0.09 4.06
CA SER A 82 32.98 1.17 3.70
C SER A 82 34.39 0.97 3.14
N GLN A 83 35.07 -0.14 3.47
CA GLN A 83 36.38 -0.48 2.91
C GLN A 83 36.27 -1.10 1.51
N VAL A 84 35.20 -1.87 1.25
CA VAL A 84 34.99 -2.58 -0.01
C VAL A 84 34.27 -1.71 -1.04
N CYS A 85 33.17 -1.09 -0.65
CA CYS A 85 32.34 -0.24 -1.49
C CYS A 85 31.89 1.01 -0.71
N PRO A 86 32.77 2.03 -0.59
CA PRO A 86 32.47 3.28 0.11
C PRO A 86 31.17 3.96 -0.36
N ALA A 87 30.84 3.87 -1.65
CA ALA A 87 29.61 4.43 -2.23
C ALA A 87 28.34 3.95 -1.52
N VAL A 88 28.24 2.63 -1.32
CA VAL A 88 27.08 1.98 -0.70
C VAL A 88 26.97 2.37 0.77
N ALA A 89 28.10 2.37 1.49
CA ALA A 89 28.15 2.80 2.89
C ALA A 89 27.72 4.27 3.06
N LEU A 90 28.24 5.16 2.21
CA LEU A 90 27.89 6.59 2.20
C LEU A 90 26.40 6.79 1.88
N GLN A 91 25.87 6.05 0.90
CA GLN A 91 24.47 6.11 0.53
C GLN A 91 23.53 5.61 1.64
N ALA A 92 23.90 4.53 2.34
CA ALA A 92 23.16 4.04 3.50
C ALA A 92 23.11 5.09 4.62
N LEU A 93 24.22 5.78 4.88
CA LEU A 93 24.28 6.85 5.88
C LEU A 93 23.38 8.05 5.53
N LEU A 94 23.32 8.45 4.27
CA LEU A 94 22.45 9.56 3.83
C LEU A 94 20.97 9.22 3.99
N LEU A 95 20.57 8.00 3.61
CA LEU A 95 19.19 7.52 3.80
C LEU A 95 18.86 7.37 5.29
N LYS A 96 19.80 6.83 6.09
CA LYS A 96 19.60 6.73 7.55
C LYS A 96 19.47 8.10 8.20
N LEU A 97 20.24 9.07 7.70
CA LEU A 97 20.16 10.43 8.16
C LEU A 97 18.82 11.06 7.81
N GLU A 98 18.30 10.90 6.60
CA GLU A 98 16.95 11.37 6.27
C GLU A 98 15.87 10.75 7.16
N ASP A 99 15.95 9.44 7.47
CA ASP A 99 15.02 8.74 8.39
C ASP A 99 15.10 9.27 9.84
N ASN A 100 16.31 9.65 10.29
CA ASN A 100 16.54 9.99 11.69
C ASN A 100 16.59 11.49 12.01
N ILE A 101 16.75 12.38 11.02
CA ILE A 101 17.05 13.80 11.24
C ILE A 101 16.00 14.53 12.10
N VAL A 102 14.74 14.09 12.04
CA VAL A 102 13.64 14.61 12.87
C VAL A 102 13.45 13.79 14.15
N VAL A 103 13.66 12.48 14.07
CA VAL A 103 13.24 11.53 15.11
C VAL A 103 14.25 11.46 16.26
N GLN A 104 15.53 11.63 15.95
CA GLN A 104 16.64 11.44 16.88
C GLN A 104 17.43 12.75 17.03
N PRO A 105 17.40 13.38 18.22
CA PRO A 105 18.23 14.55 18.50
C PRO A 105 19.72 14.25 18.25
N GLY A 106 20.41 15.14 17.53
CA GLY A 106 21.84 14.99 17.23
C GLY A 106 22.17 13.99 16.11
N ALA A 107 21.17 13.38 15.46
CA ALA A 107 21.42 12.43 14.37
C ALA A 107 22.14 13.07 13.19
N PHE A 108 21.87 14.36 12.90
CA PHE A 108 22.55 15.09 11.85
C PHE A 108 24.06 15.17 12.10
N GLU A 109 24.48 15.64 13.26
CA GLU A 109 25.89 15.78 13.62
C GLU A 109 26.59 14.42 13.64
N ALA A 110 25.97 13.40 14.25
CA ALA A 110 26.56 12.07 14.37
C ALA A 110 26.74 11.40 13.00
N LEU A 111 25.68 11.34 12.19
CA LEU A 111 25.71 10.65 10.90
C LEU A 111 26.48 11.42 9.84
N MET A 112 26.41 12.76 9.82
CA MET A 112 27.24 13.56 8.89
C MET A 112 28.73 13.51 9.24
N SER A 113 29.07 13.48 10.53
CA SER A 113 30.47 13.28 10.96
C SER A 113 31.01 11.93 10.46
N ARG A 114 30.20 10.87 10.60
CA ARG A 114 30.55 9.54 10.09
C ARG A 114 30.66 9.51 8.56
N TYR A 115 29.70 10.11 7.85
CA TYR A 115 29.68 10.23 6.40
C TYR A 115 30.95 10.94 5.89
N THR A 116 31.26 12.12 6.45
CA THR A 116 32.41 12.91 6.03
C THR A 116 33.74 12.20 6.29
N SER A 117 33.83 11.44 7.40
CA SER A 117 35.01 10.63 7.71
C SER A 117 35.24 9.53 6.67
N ILE A 118 34.20 8.76 6.32
CA ILE A 118 34.29 7.70 5.30
C ILE A 118 34.61 8.31 3.92
N LEU A 119 33.94 9.40 3.54
CA LEU A 119 34.17 10.04 2.25
C LEU A 119 35.62 10.55 2.14
N HIS A 120 36.13 11.20 3.18
CA HIS A 120 37.52 11.67 3.21
C HIS A 120 38.51 10.50 3.09
N GLN A 121 38.27 9.41 3.83
CA GLN A 121 39.09 8.20 3.74
C GLN A 121 39.08 7.61 2.33
N ALA A 122 37.90 7.50 1.72
CA ALA A 122 37.76 6.91 0.40
C ALA A 122 38.39 7.76 -0.72
N ILE A 123 38.34 9.09 -0.60
CA ILE A 123 39.06 10.00 -1.50
C ILE A 123 40.57 9.84 -1.32
N ARG A 124 41.06 9.77 -0.07
CA ARG A 124 42.49 9.59 0.23
C ARG A 124 43.03 8.28 -0.35
N ASP A 125 42.25 7.23 -0.25
CA ASP A 125 42.60 5.89 -0.73
C ASP A 125 42.30 5.71 -2.23
N GLN A 126 41.80 6.76 -2.90
CA GLN A 126 41.42 6.78 -4.32
C GLN A 126 40.35 5.74 -4.70
N THR A 127 39.57 5.25 -3.73
CA THR A 127 38.43 4.35 -3.95
C THR A 127 37.16 5.10 -4.38
N ILE A 128 37.13 6.42 -4.17
CA ILE A 128 36.17 7.34 -4.78
C ILE A 128 36.93 8.42 -5.56
N THR A 129 36.62 8.55 -6.84
CA THR A 129 37.08 9.65 -7.69
C THR A 129 35.99 10.72 -7.86
N PRO A 130 36.35 11.95 -8.30
CA PRO A 130 35.36 12.97 -8.65
C PRO A 130 34.33 12.51 -9.70
N GLN A 131 34.70 11.58 -10.60
CA GLN A 131 33.77 11.04 -11.59
C GLN A 131 32.75 10.09 -10.94
N ASN A 132 33.17 9.30 -9.95
CA ASN A 132 32.24 8.43 -9.20
C ASN A 132 31.18 9.27 -8.45
N MET A 133 31.57 10.43 -7.90
CA MET A 133 30.64 11.35 -7.24
C MET A 133 29.54 11.89 -8.17
N LYS A 134 29.76 11.91 -9.49
CA LYS A 134 28.74 12.31 -10.49
C LYS A 134 27.85 11.15 -10.93
N ILE A 135 28.36 9.93 -10.88
CA ILE A 135 27.64 8.73 -11.32
C ILE A 135 26.72 8.22 -10.21
N TRP A 136 27.19 8.26 -8.97
CA TRP A 136 26.43 7.81 -7.82
C TRP A 136 25.56 8.93 -7.26
N PRO A 137 24.39 8.62 -6.69
CA PRO A 137 23.44 9.63 -6.24
C PRO A 137 23.80 10.29 -4.90
N LEU A 138 25.10 10.41 -4.59
CA LEU A 138 25.60 10.94 -3.32
C LEU A 138 25.37 12.45 -3.20
N ASP A 139 25.52 13.18 -4.30
CA ASP A 139 25.23 14.61 -4.40
C ASP A 139 23.76 14.90 -4.11
N TYR A 140 22.83 14.17 -4.76
CA TYR A 140 21.39 14.27 -4.50
C TYR A 140 21.06 14.00 -3.03
N GLY A 141 21.65 12.96 -2.44
CA GLY A 141 21.40 12.63 -1.04
C GLY A 141 21.93 13.68 -0.06
N VAL A 142 23.14 14.19 -0.28
CA VAL A 142 23.72 15.27 0.54
C VAL A 142 22.88 16.54 0.41
N GLU A 143 22.57 16.95 -0.82
CA GLU A 143 21.78 18.15 -1.07
C GLU A 143 20.41 18.06 -0.38
N ARG A 144 19.73 16.93 -0.52
CA ARG A 144 18.42 16.67 0.11
C ARG A 144 18.49 16.80 1.63
N VAL A 145 19.44 16.13 2.27
CA VAL A 145 19.62 16.19 3.73
C VAL A 145 19.97 17.62 4.20
N LEU A 146 20.82 18.33 3.46
CA LEU A 146 21.17 19.73 3.77
C LEU A 146 19.97 20.68 3.57
N ASN A 147 19.12 20.44 2.58
CA ASN A 147 17.88 21.17 2.37
C ASN A 147 16.93 20.95 3.56
N ILE A 148 16.75 19.70 4.01
CA ILE A 148 15.93 19.37 5.19
C ILE A 148 16.50 20.06 6.44
N SER A 149 17.81 19.93 6.69
CA SER A 149 18.48 20.58 7.83
C SER A 149 18.29 22.11 7.83
N ARG A 150 18.43 22.76 6.66
CA ARG A 150 18.17 24.19 6.51
C ARG A 150 16.71 24.55 6.80
N ALA A 151 15.76 23.78 6.29
CA ALA A 151 14.34 24.02 6.53
C ALA A 151 13.95 23.79 8.01
N LEU A 152 14.57 22.81 8.68
CA LEU A 152 14.42 22.58 10.12
C LEU A 152 14.94 23.76 10.96
N ALA A 153 15.99 24.44 10.49
CA ALA A 153 16.58 25.58 11.19
C ALA A 153 15.78 26.89 11.06
N ILE A 154 14.78 26.96 10.17
CA ILE A 154 13.94 28.15 9.99
C ILE A 154 12.74 28.05 10.95
N PRO A 155 12.67 28.86 12.00
CA PRO A 155 11.61 28.75 13.00
C PRO A 155 10.25 29.19 12.46
N ARG A 156 9.19 28.49 12.89
CA ARG A 156 7.78 28.78 12.64
C ARG A 156 6.99 28.57 13.91
N ARG A 157 6.04 29.46 14.19
CA ARG A 157 5.09 29.28 15.29
C ARG A 157 3.93 28.44 14.77
N LEU A 158 3.96 27.16 15.09
CA LEU A 158 2.96 26.18 14.66
C LEU A 158 2.07 25.82 15.86
N THR A 159 0.77 25.91 15.63
CA THR A 159 -0.28 25.48 16.57
C THR A 159 -0.80 24.12 16.17
N VAL A 160 -1.11 23.28 17.15
CA VAL A 160 -1.62 21.93 16.92
C VAL A 160 -2.77 21.64 17.88
N ALA A 161 -3.83 21.03 17.34
CA ALA A 161 -4.88 20.43 18.15
C ALA A 161 -4.99 18.93 17.88
N VAL A 162 -5.23 18.16 18.93
CA VAL A 162 -5.67 16.76 18.85
C VAL A 162 -7.16 16.73 19.11
N VAL A 163 -7.91 16.07 18.25
CA VAL A 163 -9.36 16.01 18.30
C VAL A 163 -9.77 14.55 18.32
N MET A 164 -10.56 14.18 19.32
CA MET A 164 -11.15 12.86 19.45
C MET A 164 -12.62 12.97 19.83
N ASN A 165 -13.43 12.09 19.27
CA ASN A 165 -14.70 11.73 19.87
C ASN A 165 -14.44 10.81 21.07
N TYR A 166 -15.34 10.79 22.04
CA TYR A 166 -15.23 9.85 23.16
C TYR A 166 -16.60 9.32 23.58
N CYS A 167 -16.72 8.01 23.66
CA CYS A 167 -17.83 7.31 24.26
C CYS A 167 -17.28 6.07 24.98
N GLN A 168 -17.23 6.10 26.31
CA GLN A 168 -16.88 4.89 27.04
C GLN A 168 -18.09 3.95 27.03
N VAL A 169 -18.06 2.95 26.15
CA VAL A 169 -19.04 1.87 26.18
C VAL A 169 -18.72 0.97 27.37
N VAL A 170 -19.66 0.89 28.31
CA VAL A 170 -19.63 -0.15 29.34
C VAL A 170 -20.31 -1.37 28.75
N ASP A 171 -19.52 -2.27 28.17
CA ASP A 171 -20.05 -3.56 27.72
C ASP A 171 -20.11 -4.57 28.88
N ARG A 172 -20.58 -5.79 28.59
CA ARG A 172 -20.72 -6.85 29.60
C ARG A 172 -19.38 -7.38 30.15
N TRP A 173 -18.25 -7.01 29.56
CA TRP A 173 -16.90 -7.46 29.93
C TRP A 173 -16.08 -6.38 30.64
N GLY A 174 -16.53 -5.13 30.66
CA GLY A 174 -15.92 -4.03 31.42
C GLY A 174 -15.78 -2.75 30.60
N THR A 175 -15.07 -1.77 31.16
CA THR A 175 -14.76 -0.50 30.49
C THR A 175 -13.77 -0.72 29.36
N SER A 176 -14.19 -0.45 28.12
CA SER A 176 -13.44 -0.77 26.90
C SER A 176 -12.25 0.16 26.61
N GLN A 177 -12.25 1.43 27.03
CA GLN A 177 -11.21 2.39 26.63
C GLN A 177 -10.90 3.42 27.74
N LEU A 178 -9.70 3.35 28.31
CA LEU A 178 -9.24 4.23 29.40
C LEU A 178 -8.37 5.41 28.93
N LEU A 179 -8.11 5.54 27.62
CA LEU A 179 -7.22 6.54 27.02
C LEU A 179 -5.81 6.60 27.67
N THR A 180 -5.35 5.52 28.30
CA THR A 180 -4.06 5.48 29.02
C THR A 180 -2.88 5.80 28.10
N TRP A 181 -3.00 5.48 26.81
CA TRP A 181 -1.97 5.79 25.83
C TRP A 181 -1.67 7.29 25.71
N LEU A 182 -2.62 8.20 26.02
CA LEU A 182 -2.37 9.65 25.99
C LEU A 182 -1.54 10.15 27.17
N VAL A 183 -1.58 9.43 28.30
CA VAL A 183 -0.89 9.78 29.55
C VAL A 183 0.40 8.99 29.76
N GLU A 184 0.61 7.95 28.98
CA GLU A 184 1.83 7.15 28.97
C GLU A 184 2.86 7.67 27.94
N PRO A 185 4.16 7.37 28.11
CA PRO A 185 5.16 7.66 27.09
C PRO A 185 4.82 7.01 25.74
N PRO A 186 5.06 7.70 24.61
CA PRO A 186 5.80 8.95 24.50
C PRO A 186 4.93 10.24 24.62
N PHE A 187 3.64 10.11 24.90
CA PHE A 187 2.68 11.22 24.78
C PHE A 187 2.48 12.01 26.06
N GLY A 188 2.32 11.30 27.18
CA GLY A 188 2.02 11.87 28.49
C GLY A 188 3.18 12.66 29.10
N GLU A 189 3.08 12.96 30.39
CA GLU A 189 4.06 13.83 31.07
C GLU A 189 5.53 13.44 30.81
N PRO A 190 6.44 14.43 30.69
CA PRO A 190 7.85 14.15 30.57
C PRO A 190 8.36 13.32 31.75
N ILE A 191 8.87 12.13 31.48
CA ILE A 191 9.52 11.30 32.49
C ILE A 191 11.03 11.59 32.44
N GLU A 192 11.59 12.01 33.57
CA GLU A 192 13.03 12.30 33.67
C GLU A 192 13.85 11.08 33.25
N GLY A 193 14.81 11.28 32.34
CA GLY A 193 15.64 10.21 31.78
C GLY A 193 15.01 9.43 30.60
N VAL A 194 13.72 9.65 30.29
CA VAL A 194 13.08 9.08 29.10
C VAL A 194 13.12 10.12 27.98
N ALA A 195 14.01 9.90 27.00
CA ALA A 195 14.28 10.84 25.91
C ALA A 195 13.06 11.20 25.05
N GLU A 196 12.00 10.39 25.09
CA GLU A 196 10.80 10.52 24.24
C GLU A 196 9.54 10.55 25.11
N SER A 197 9.30 11.66 25.79
CA SER A 197 8.09 11.88 26.61
C SER A 197 7.58 13.32 26.45
N GLY A 198 6.30 13.57 26.73
CA GLY A 198 5.70 14.90 26.62
C GLY A 198 5.41 15.37 25.20
N LEU A 199 5.20 14.47 24.23
CA LEU A 199 4.98 14.87 22.84
C LEU A 199 3.71 15.72 22.64
N LEU A 200 2.71 15.60 23.53
CA LEU A 200 1.47 16.36 23.48
C LEU A 200 1.52 17.70 24.23
N ARG A 201 2.64 18.03 24.90
CA ARG A 201 2.74 19.21 25.77
C ARG A 201 2.44 20.55 25.08
N ASN A 202 2.62 20.62 23.75
CA ASN A 202 2.35 21.81 22.95
C ASN A 202 1.01 21.76 22.20
N ALA A 203 0.24 20.68 22.36
CA ALA A 203 -1.02 20.46 21.67
C ALA A 203 -2.22 20.76 22.56
N GLU A 204 -3.25 21.35 21.97
CA GLU A 204 -4.57 21.49 22.58
C GLU A 204 -5.35 20.20 22.33
N LEU A 205 -5.95 19.60 23.37
CA LEU A 205 -6.69 18.36 23.26
C LEU A 205 -8.19 18.64 23.38
N PHE A 206 -8.94 18.28 22.35
CA PHE A 206 -10.39 18.39 22.30
C PHE A 206 -11.01 16.99 22.37
N ILE A 207 -11.74 16.74 23.45
CA ILE A 207 -12.51 15.51 23.68
C ILE A 207 -13.99 15.84 23.52
N TYR A 208 -14.56 15.42 22.40
CA TYR A 208 -15.98 15.53 22.14
C TYR A 208 -16.71 14.33 22.74
N GLN A 209 -17.17 14.50 23.98
CA GLN A 209 -17.86 13.46 24.71
C GLN A 209 -19.28 13.30 24.20
N VAL A 210 -19.60 12.11 23.68
CA VAL A 210 -20.92 11.77 23.16
C VAL A 210 -21.92 11.68 24.31
N ASP A 211 -22.94 12.53 24.31
CA ASP A 211 -24.01 12.53 25.31
C ASP A 211 -25.10 11.52 24.93
N TRP A 212 -24.84 10.25 25.26
CA TRP A 212 -25.74 9.15 24.94
C TRP A 212 -25.90 8.19 26.13
N PRO A 213 -27.07 7.55 26.35
CA PRO A 213 -27.35 6.80 27.58
C PRO A 213 -26.36 5.68 27.95
N TRP A 214 -25.64 5.12 26.99
CA TRP A 214 -24.63 4.07 27.22
C TRP A 214 -23.18 4.56 27.18
N CYS A 215 -22.96 5.85 26.89
CA CYS A 215 -21.63 6.47 26.95
C CYS A 215 -21.40 7.02 28.36
N GLN A 216 -20.32 6.58 29.00
CA GLN A 216 -19.88 7.18 30.26
C GLN A 216 -18.86 8.31 29.99
N PRO A 217 -18.84 9.36 30.83
CA PRO A 217 -17.75 10.33 30.84
C PRO A 217 -16.42 9.66 31.18
N LEU A 218 -15.32 10.31 30.78
CA LEU A 218 -13.99 9.96 31.30
C LEU A 218 -13.97 10.12 32.82
N ALA A 219 -13.25 9.22 33.49
CA ALA A 219 -12.95 9.36 34.90
C ALA A 219 -12.16 10.65 35.17
N GLU A 220 -12.50 11.36 36.24
CA GLU A 220 -11.86 12.66 36.57
C GLU A 220 -10.35 12.50 36.82
N GLU A 221 -9.93 11.33 37.32
CA GLU A 221 -8.52 11.01 37.52
C GLU A 221 -7.74 11.00 36.19
N VAL A 222 -8.36 10.51 35.11
CA VAL A 222 -7.75 10.52 33.77
C VAL A 222 -7.74 11.94 33.21
N LEU A 223 -8.81 12.72 33.41
CA LEU A 223 -8.86 14.12 33.00
C LEU A 223 -7.75 14.95 33.66
N GLU A 224 -7.48 14.73 34.95
CA GLU A 224 -6.42 15.45 35.66
C GLU A 224 -5.02 15.10 35.10
N GLN A 225 -4.76 13.84 34.79
CA GLN A 225 -3.50 13.43 34.15
C GLN A 225 -3.35 14.02 32.74
N LEU A 226 -4.45 14.08 31.98
CA LEU A 226 -4.46 14.70 30.66
C LEU A 226 -4.15 16.20 30.76
N ARG A 227 -4.68 16.92 31.75
CA ARG A 227 -4.39 18.34 31.98
C ARG A 227 -2.88 18.61 32.18
N GLY A 228 -2.15 17.68 32.79
CA GLY A 228 -0.68 17.76 32.93
C GLY A 228 0.09 17.41 31.65
N SER A 229 -0.52 16.65 30.75
CA SER A 229 0.13 16.09 29.55
C SER A 229 -0.01 16.96 28.30
N VAL A 230 -1.00 17.86 28.25
CA VAL A 230 -1.34 18.68 27.08
C VAL A 230 -1.23 20.17 27.38
N LYS A 231 -1.22 21.02 26.34
CA LYS A 231 -1.19 22.49 26.52
C LYS A 231 -2.49 23.00 27.14
N GLU A 232 -3.62 22.50 26.65
CA GLU A 232 -4.96 22.85 27.13
C GLU A 232 -5.90 21.67 26.84
N LEU A 233 -6.78 21.35 27.79
CA LEU A 233 -7.75 20.27 27.68
C LEU A 233 -9.16 20.86 27.58
N HIS A 234 -9.87 20.52 26.50
CA HIS A 234 -11.24 20.91 26.21
C HIS A 234 -12.13 19.67 26.19
N VAL A 235 -13.01 19.51 27.18
CA VAL A 235 -14.04 18.46 27.17
C VAL A 235 -15.36 19.09 26.75
N VAL A 236 -15.81 18.74 25.55
CA VAL A 236 -17.02 19.30 24.93
C VAL A 236 -18.11 18.25 24.95
N THR A 237 -19.15 18.47 25.74
CA THR A 237 -20.35 17.62 25.69
C THR A 237 -21.04 17.82 24.34
N TYR A 238 -21.14 16.75 23.58
CA TYR A 238 -21.72 16.75 22.25
C TYR A 238 -23.02 15.96 22.22
N ARG A 239 -24.14 16.68 22.11
CA ARG A 239 -25.47 16.14 21.83
C ARG A 239 -25.68 16.02 20.32
N GLY A 240 -24.98 15.09 19.69
CA GLY A 240 -25.26 14.71 18.31
C GLY A 240 -26.60 13.99 18.23
N GLY A 241 -27.52 14.44 17.38
CA GLY A 241 -28.86 13.86 17.25
C GLY A 241 -28.88 12.34 16.99
N PRO A 242 -30.07 11.70 17.01
CA PRO A 242 -30.27 10.32 17.48
C PRO A 242 -29.68 9.13 16.69
N ARG A 243 -28.74 9.32 15.76
CA ARG A 243 -28.11 8.24 14.95
C ARG A 243 -26.69 8.57 14.46
N ARG A 244 -25.97 9.46 15.14
CA ARG A 244 -24.69 9.97 14.62
C ARG A 244 -23.52 9.40 15.39
N GLU A 245 -22.68 8.67 14.67
CA GLU A 245 -21.43 8.09 15.14
C GLU A 245 -20.48 9.18 15.64
N GLU A 246 -19.57 8.69 16.48
CA GLU A 246 -18.23 9.19 16.80
C GLU A 246 -17.66 10.23 15.82
N GLN A 247 -17.72 9.96 14.53
CA GLN A 247 -17.08 10.77 13.49
C GLN A 247 -17.70 12.17 13.27
N THR A 248 -18.95 12.42 13.69
CA THR A 248 -19.54 13.77 13.59
C THR A 248 -18.90 14.81 14.49
N ALA A 249 -18.24 14.36 15.56
CA ALA A 249 -17.48 15.23 16.45
C ALA A 249 -16.42 16.03 15.69
N TYR A 250 -15.79 15.42 14.68
CA TYR A 250 -14.75 16.07 13.88
C TYR A 250 -15.30 17.21 13.04
N PHE A 251 -16.45 17.03 12.40
CA PHE A 251 -17.11 18.12 11.68
C PHE A 251 -17.56 19.22 12.61
N LYS A 252 -18.09 18.85 13.79
CA LYS A 252 -18.43 19.84 14.81
C LYS A 252 -17.19 20.66 15.21
N TYR A 253 -16.05 20.01 15.47
CA TYR A 253 -14.80 20.72 15.76
C TYR A 253 -14.41 21.70 14.66
N ILE A 254 -14.41 21.24 13.41
CA ILE A 254 -14.07 22.09 12.26
C ILE A 254 -14.98 23.32 12.21
N LEU A 255 -16.28 23.18 12.48
CA LEU A 255 -17.24 24.28 12.47
C LEU A 255 -17.12 25.22 13.66
N ASP A 256 -16.96 24.68 14.86
CA ASP A 256 -16.79 25.45 16.10
C ASP A 256 -15.52 26.32 16.03
N HIS A 257 -14.48 25.83 15.36
CA HIS A 257 -13.17 26.46 15.28
C HIS A 257 -12.83 27.00 13.88
N TRP A 258 -13.77 27.09 12.95
CA TRP A 258 -13.53 27.41 11.53
C TRP A 258 -12.63 28.64 11.32
N ASP A 259 -12.94 29.72 12.05
CA ASP A 259 -12.23 30.99 11.94
C ASP A 259 -10.83 30.93 12.59
N ASN A 260 -10.63 30.03 13.55
CA ASN A 260 -9.45 29.92 14.41
C ASN A 260 -8.82 28.51 14.39
N LEU A 261 -8.83 27.83 13.24
CA LEU A 261 -8.22 26.51 13.11
C LEU A 261 -6.70 26.57 13.41
N PRO A 262 -6.16 25.62 14.18
CA PRO A 262 -4.71 25.50 14.41
C PRO A 262 -3.99 25.17 13.10
N ASP A 263 -2.68 25.37 13.02
CA ASP A 263 -1.90 25.04 11.82
C ASP A 263 -2.05 23.55 11.44
N PHE A 264 -2.12 22.67 12.45
CA PHE A 264 -2.41 21.25 12.30
C PHE A 264 -3.54 20.79 13.21
N THR A 265 -4.45 19.99 12.65
CA THR A 265 -5.44 19.23 13.41
C THR A 265 -5.14 17.75 13.27
N ILE A 266 -5.05 17.06 14.38
CA ILE A 266 -4.80 15.62 14.47
C ILE A 266 -6.10 14.95 14.88
N PHE A 267 -6.70 14.19 13.98
CA PHE A 267 -7.93 13.46 14.23
C PHE A 267 -7.59 12.01 14.59
N VAL A 268 -7.95 11.61 15.80
CA VAL A 268 -7.68 10.27 16.36
C VAL A 268 -8.92 9.71 17.04
N HIS A 269 -9.07 8.39 16.98
CA HIS A 269 -10.12 7.68 17.70
C HIS A 269 -9.64 7.29 19.10
N PRO A 270 -10.55 7.03 20.04
CA PRO A 270 -10.20 6.48 21.36
C PRO A 270 -9.42 5.17 21.34
N ASP A 271 -9.71 4.28 20.38
CA ASP A 271 -9.06 2.98 20.10
C ASP A 271 -7.83 3.12 19.18
N ALA A 272 -7.15 4.26 19.22
CA ALA A 272 -6.01 4.51 18.35
C ALA A 272 -4.89 3.47 18.45
N ASP A 273 -4.71 2.80 19.58
CA ASP A 273 -3.76 1.70 19.74
C ASP A 273 -4.10 0.48 18.87
N GLU A 274 -5.39 0.19 18.65
CA GLU A 274 -5.86 -0.87 17.77
C GLU A 274 -5.53 -0.55 16.30
N HIS A 275 -5.63 0.73 15.91
CA HIS A 275 -5.49 1.18 14.51
C HIS A 275 -4.10 1.71 14.14
N GLN A 276 -3.28 2.16 15.09
CA GLN A 276 -1.95 2.71 14.83
C GLN A 276 -0.83 1.76 15.28
N GLY A 277 -1.20 0.65 15.90
CA GLY A 277 -0.29 -0.28 16.56
C GLY A 277 0.25 0.25 17.88
N GLN A 278 0.71 -0.66 18.74
CA GLN A 278 1.07 -0.40 20.15
C GLN A 278 2.12 0.71 20.37
N ARG A 279 2.89 1.09 19.34
CA ARG A 279 3.96 2.09 19.44
C ARG A 279 3.61 3.44 18.80
N PHE A 280 2.46 3.56 18.14
CA PHE A 280 2.01 4.81 17.52
C PHE A 280 3.10 5.51 16.70
N LEU A 281 3.86 4.74 15.90
CA LEU A 281 5.07 5.25 15.26
C LEU A 281 4.77 6.44 14.33
N ALA A 282 3.67 6.38 13.59
CA ALA A 282 3.20 7.46 12.74
C ALA A 282 2.91 8.75 13.53
N LEU A 283 2.08 8.66 14.57
CA LEU A 283 1.71 9.80 15.41
C LEU A 283 2.92 10.39 16.13
N THR A 284 3.79 9.53 16.66
CA THR A 284 5.06 9.92 17.29
C THR A 284 5.93 10.73 16.33
N ARG A 285 6.09 10.26 15.08
CA ARG A 285 6.91 10.95 14.06
C ARG A 285 6.30 12.28 13.65
N ALA A 286 4.97 12.33 13.45
CA ALA A 286 4.28 13.56 13.11
C ALA A 286 4.39 14.60 14.24
N LEU A 287 4.16 14.22 15.49
CA LEU A 287 4.30 15.12 16.64
C LEU A 287 5.74 15.58 16.84
N LYS A 288 6.73 14.70 16.70
CA LYS A 288 8.15 15.10 16.73
C LYS A 288 8.45 16.15 15.67
N LEU A 289 7.95 15.98 14.44
CA LEU A 289 8.11 16.96 13.38
C LEU A 289 7.44 18.29 13.71
N ILE A 290 6.16 18.29 14.12
CA ILE A 290 5.42 19.50 14.51
C ILE A 290 6.13 20.23 15.65
N ASN A 291 6.64 19.49 16.64
CA ASN A 291 7.38 20.03 17.79
C ASN A 291 8.74 20.63 17.42
N THR A 292 9.27 20.39 16.21
CA THR A 292 10.44 21.15 15.71
C THR A 292 10.13 22.62 15.48
N GLN A 293 8.85 23.01 15.38
CA GLN A 293 8.41 24.39 15.19
C GLN A 293 9.17 25.04 14.02
N SER A 294 9.22 24.34 12.88
CA SER A 294 10.08 24.67 11.75
C SER A 294 9.32 24.86 10.43
N GLN A 295 9.95 25.52 9.47
CA GLN A 295 9.46 25.59 8.09
C GLN A 295 9.26 24.20 7.51
N PHE A 296 10.18 23.28 7.80
CA PHE A 296 10.10 21.92 7.29
C PHE A 296 8.81 21.21 7.71
N ALA A 297 8.39 21.36 8.97
CA ALA A 297 7.11 20.83 9.43
C ALA A 297 5.92 21.42 8.67
N SER A 298 5.92 22.74 8.46
CA SER A 298 4.87 23.47 7.72
C SER A 298 4.75 23.01 6.26
N ASP A 299 5.87 22.79 5.58
CA ASP A 299 5.88 22.44 4.14
C ASP A 299 5.58 20.97 3.90
N THR A 300 6.04 20.11 4.80
CA THR A 300 5.98 18.65 4.62
C THR A 300 4.62 18.07 5.02
N LEU A 301 4.05 18.53 6.13
CA LEU A 301 2.79 17.99 6.63
C LEU A 301 1.61 18.73 5.99
N GLY A 302 1.09 18.20 4.88
CA GLY A 302 -0.21 18.63 4.33
C GLY A 302 -1.34 17.78 4.90
N TYR A 303 -1.43 16.56 4.41
CA TYR A 303 -2.26 15.49 4.94
C TYR A 303 -1.36 14.28 5.24
N TYR A 304 -1.46 13.73 6.44
CA TYR A 304 -0.63 12.61 6.89
C TYR A 304 -1.53 11.58 7.60
N PRO A 305 -1.94 10.49 6.94
CA PRO A 305 -2.72 9.43 7.61
C PRO A 305 -1.90 8.78 8.73
N LEU A 306 -2.47 8.58 9.91
CA LEU A 306 -1.85 7.89 11.04
C LEU A 306 -2.10 6.38 11.02
N ALA A 307 -3.21 5.99 10.41
CA ALA A 307 -3.60 4.63 10.16
C ALA A 307 -4.21 4.57 8.75
N GLN A 308 -3.78 3.62 7.92
CA GLN A 308 -4.40 3.41 6.61
C GLN A 308 -5.40 2.26 6.72
N GLN A 309 -6.64 2.55 6.34
CA GLN A 309 -7.69 1.56 6.18
C GLN A 309 -7.95 1.39 4.70
N MET A 310 -7.84 0.16 4.19
CA MET A 310 -8.29 -0.12 2.84
C MET A 310 -9.82 -0.13 2.84
N VAL A 311 -10.45 0.79 2.10
CA VAL A 311 -11.89 0.70 1.86
C VAL A 311 -12.07 -0.34 0.76
N VAL A 312 -12.45 -1.55 1.16
CA VAL A 312 -12.65 -2.70 0.27
C VAL A 312 -14.12 -2.84 -0.04
N ASP A 313 -14.50 -2.48 -1.27
CA ASP A 313 -15.82 -2.66 -1.90
C ASP A 313 -17.03 -2.28 -1.01
N PRO A 314 -18.00 -1.45 -1.47
CA PRO A 314 -19.22 -1.18 -0.72
C PRO A 314 -20.11 -2.42 -0.49
N ARG A 315 -19.63 -3.67 -0.51
CA ARG A 315 -20.39 -4.91 -0.21
C ARG A 315 -21.08 -4.91 1.15
N ARG A 316 -20.56 -4.20 2.16
CA ARG A 316 -21.31 -3.90 3.41
C ARG A 316 -22.67 -3.27 3.11
N THR A 317 -22.79 -2.58 1.97
CA THR A 317 -24.02 -1.96 1.48
C THR A 317 -24.97 -2.86 0.70
N TRP A 318 -24.52 -4.06 0.28
CA TRP A 318 -25.23 -4.86 -0.73
C TRP A 318 -25.93 -6.11 -0.19
N GLY A 319 -26.05 -6.28 1.13
CA GLY A 319 -26.50 -7.55 1.73
C GLY A 319 -27.81 -7.56 2.51
N HIS A 320 -28.33 -6.41 2.98
CA HIS A 320 -29.55 -6.42 3.79
C HIS A 320 -30.79 -6.53 2.90
N ARG A 321 -31.29 -7.76 2.74
CA ARG A 321 -32.41 -8.17 1.86
C ARG A 321 -33.72 -7.39 1.99
N ASN A 322 -33.84 -6.48 2.97
CA ASN A 322 -35.03 -5.63 3.18
C ASN A 322 -34.73 -4.11 3.11
N ALA A 323 -33.51 -3.70 2.73
CA ALA A 323 -33.08 -2.31 2.73
C ALA A 323 -32.41 -1.93 1.40
N ASP A 324 -33.22 -1.67 0.36
CA ASP A 324 -32.81 -0.89 -0.83
C ASP A 324 -32.26 0.51 -0.47
N THR A 325 -32.30 0.90 0.82
CA THR A 325 -31.85 2.19 1.32
C THR A 325 -30.34 2.33 1.32
N PHE A 326 -29.55 1.29 1.60
CA PHE A 326 -28.13 1.51 1.88
C PHE A 326 -27.28 1.60 0.61
N ALA A 327 -27.50 0.73 -0.37
CA ALA A 327 -26.90 0.87 -1.70
C ALA A 327 -27.30 2.21 -2.36
N SER A 328 -28.58 2.59 -2.27
CA SER A 328 -29.05 3.87 -2.82
C SER A 328 -28.50 5.09 -2.05
N THR A 329 -28.27 4.95 -0.74
CA THR A 329 -27.59 5.94 0.09
C THR A 329 -26.13 6.09 -0.33
N TRP A 330 -25.40 4.99 -0.53
CA TRP A 330 -24.01 5.03 -1.03
C TRP A 330 -23.91 5.67 -2.42
N ARG A 331 -24.84 5.36 -3.34
CA ARG A 331 -24.87 5.98 -4.67
C ARG A 331 -25.11 7.48 -4.60
N ARG A 332 -26.10 7.91 -3.81
CA ARG A 332 -26.39 9.34 -3.57
C ARG A 332 -25.21 10.01 -2.88
N PHE A 333 -24.56 9.29 -1.96
CA PHE A 333 -23.36 9.71 -1.28
C PHE A 333 -22.26 10.06 -2.26
N TRP A 334 -21.90 9.08 -3.07
CA TRP A 334 -20.81 9.18 -4.02
C TRP A 334 -21.03 10.33 -5.00
N ARG A 335 -22.22 10.38 -5.61
CA ARG A 335 -22.58 11.42 -6.55
C ARG A 335 -22.48 12.83 -5.94
N ARG A 336 -22.86 13.01 -4.68
CA ARG A 336 -22.80 14.32 -4.02
C ARG A 336 -21.35 14.71 -3.68
N VAL A 337 -20.56 13.78 -3.15
CA VAL A 337 -19.19 14.03 -2.68
C VAL A 337 -18.24 14.23 -3.85
N PHE A 338 -18.34 13.38 -4.87
CA PHE A 338 -17.40 13.37 -6.00
C PHE A 338 -17.93 14.08 -7.24
N GLY A 339 -19.24 14.34 -7.33
CA GLY A 339 -19.85 15.07 -8.44
C GLY A 339 -20.08 14.25 -9.71
N TYR A 340 -19.82 12.94 -9.68
CA TYR A 340 -20.03 12.01 -10.79
C TYR A 340 -20.56 10.67 -10.29
N ASP A 341 -21.05 9.84 -11.21
CA ASP A 341 -21.60 8.53 -10.85
C ASP A 341 -20.47 7.53 -10.64
N TRP A 342 -20.57 6.72 -9.59
CA TRP A 342 -19.56 5.69 -9.31
C TRP A 342 -19.41 4.75 -10.52
N GLU A 343 -20.49 4.42 -11.23
CA GLU A 343 -20.46 3.62 -12.47
C GLU A 343 -19.50 4.19 -13.54
N ASP A 344 -19.27 5.50 -13.57
CA ASP A 344 -18.34 6.15 -14.52
C ASP A 344 -16.88 5.70 -14.30
N LEU A 345 -16.54 5.27 -13.08
CA LEU A 345 -15.25 4.65 -12.75
C LEU A 345 -15.18 3.18 -13.16
N GLY A 346 -16.20 2.67 -13.85
CA GLY A 346 -16.25 1.29 -14.32
C GLY A 346 -16.78 0.30 -13.30
N PHE A 347 -17.39 0.75 -12.21
CA PHE A 347 -18.01 -0.16 -11.26
C PHE A 347 -19.23 -0.86 -11.84
N GLU A 348 -19.32 -2.16 -11.56
CA GLU A 348 -20.51 -2.97 -11.80
C GLU A 348 -20.99 -3.52 -10.46
N GLU A 349 -22.31 -3.52 -10.22
CA GLU A 349 -22.90 -4.24 -9.08
C GLU A 349 -22.44 -5.71 -9.13
N PRO A 350 -22.11 -6.36 -8.00
CA PRO A 350 -21.55 -7.70 -8.03
C PRO A 350 -22.61 -8.59 -8.62
N ARG A 351 -22.22 -9.34 -9.64
CA ARG A 351 -23.13 -10.31 -10.25
C ARG A 351 -23.67 -11.31 -9.24
N CYS A 352 -22.94 -11.55 -8.15
CA CYS A 352 -23.26 -12.53 -7.13
C CYS A 352 -23.16 -11.97 -5.71
N MET A 353 -24.21 -12.18 -4.92
CA MET A 353 -24.28 -11.97 -3.48
C MET A 353 -23.91 -13.26 -2.73
N TRP A 354 -23.44 -13.12 -1.49
CA TRP A 354 -22.95 -14.25 -0.68
C TRP A 354 -23.63 -14.24 0.70
N GLU A 355 -24.25 -15.35 1.08
CA GLU A 355 -24.87 -15.51 2.40
C GLU A 355 -23.98 -16.39 3.30
N LYS A 356 -23.55 -15.86 4.45
CA LYS A 356 -22.70 -16.57 5.42
C LYS A 356 -23.53 -17.50 6.29
N HIS A 357 -23.06 -18.73 6.47
CA HIS A 357 -23.67 -19.75 7.31
C HIS A 357 -22.61 -20.39 8.22
N VAL A 358 -22.71 -20.14 9.51
CA VAL A 358 -21.80 -20.66 10.55
C VAL A 358 -22.22 -22.08 10.95
N GLY A 359 -21.23 -22.96 11.16
CA GLY A 359 -21.46 -24.36 11.52
C GLY A 359 -22.06 -25.20 10.38
N LYS A 360 -21.97 -24.71 9.15
CA LYS A 360 -22.53 -25.37 7.97
C LYS A 360 -21.51 -25.44 6.84
N PHE A 361 -21.58 -26.53 6.09
CA PHE A 361 -20.71 -26.80 4.95
C PHE A 361 -21.52 -27.07 3.67
N LEU A 362 -20.93 -26.77 2.51
CA LEU A 362 -21.46 -27.16 1.22
C LEU A 362 -20.74 -28.44 0.77
N PRO A 363 -21.46 -29.54 0.47
CA PRO A 363 -20.84 -30.79 0.06
C PRO A 363 -20.30 -30.71 -1.37
N LYS A 364 -19.31 -31.57 -1.65
CA LYS A 364 -18.61 -31.78 -2.93
C LYS A 364 -17.85 -30.56 -3.47
N HIS A 365 -16.69 -30.82 -4.07
CA HIS A 365 -15.90 -29.79 -4.73
C HIS A 365 -16.53 -29.40 -6.06
N ALA A 366 -16.70 -28.09 -6.29
CA ALA A 366 -17.20 -27.59 -7.57
C ALA A 366 -16.19 -27.89 -8.68
N ASP A 367 -16.66 -28.51 -9.77
CA ASP A 367 -15.84 -28.90 -10.92
C ASP A 367 -14.60 -29.75 -10.55
N GLY A 368 -14.68 -30.50 -9.44
CA GLY A 368 -13.57 -31.31 -8.94
C GLY A 368 -12.41 -30.50 -8.32
N ILE A 369 -12.54 -29.18 -8.16
CA ILE A 369 -11.48 -28.31 -7.64
C ILE A 369 -11.42 -28.44 -6.10
N SER A 370 -10.48 -29.27 -5.63
CA SER A 370 -10.21 -29.48 -4.19
C SER A 370 -9.15 -28.54 -3.61
N ARG A 371 -8.53 -27.70 -4.45
CA ARG A 371 -7.52 -26.74 -4.03
C ARG A 371 -8.12 -25.76 -3.01
N ARG A 372 -7.36 -25.53 -1.92
CA ARG A 372 -7.66 -24.51 -0.92
C ARG A 372 -7.18 -23.14 -1.41
N HIS A 373 -7.96 -22.11 -1.13
CA HIS A 373 -7.78 -20.74 -1.57
C HIS A 373 -8.01 -19.79 -0.40
N SER A 374 -7.53 -18.55 -0.49
CA SER A 374 -8.06 -17.48 0.36
C SER A 374 -9.57 -17.33 0.11
N LEU A 375 -10.33 -16.80 1.07
CA LEU A 375 -11.76 -16.58 0.89
C LEU A 375 -12.09 -15.68 -0.33
N PRO A 376 -11.39 -14.55 -0.56
CA PRO A 376 -11.60 -13.75 -1.77
C PRO A 376 -11.36 -14.55 -3.06
N ASP A 377 -10.27 -15.33 -3.13
CA ASP A 377 -9.94 -16.13 -4.30
C ASP A 377 -10.95 -17.25 -4.54
N ALA A 378 -11.39 -17.93 -3.47
CA ALA A 378 -12.42 -18.96 -3.56
C ALA A 378 -13.73 -18.39 -4.11
N LYS A 379 -14.17 -17.23 -3.61
CA LYS A 379 -15.37 -16.54 -4.13
C LYS A 379 -15.20 -16.21 -5.61
N LEU A 380 -14.04 -15.70 -6.04
CA LEU A 380 -13.75 -15.39 -7.44
C LEU A 380 -13.78 -16.63 -8.35
N VAL A 381 -13.11 -17.72 -7.94
CA VAL A 381 -13.13 -19.00 -8.67
C VAL A 381 -14.57 -19.50 -8.78
N CYS A 382 -15.33 -19.47 -7.70
CA CYS A 382 -16.72 -19.91 -7.71
C CYS A 382 -17.62 -19.07 -8.63
N VAL A 383 -17.40 -17.75 -8.75
CA VAL A 383 -18.12 -16.92 -9.74
C VAL A 383 -17.80 -17.37 -11.17
N ARG A 384 -16.51 -17.62 -11.48
CA ARG A 384 -16.08 -18.10 -12.81
C ARG A 384 -16.69 -19.46 -13.18
N LEU A 385 -16.88 -20.34 -12.20
CA LEU A 385 -17.54 -21.64 -12.39
C LEU A 385 -19.06 -21.53 -12.66
N GLY A 386 -19.66 -20.35 -12.58
CA GLY A 386 -21.08 -20.16 -12.87
C GLY A 386 -21.97 -21.06 -12.00
N ASN A 387 -22.89 -21.80 -12.61
CA ASN A 387 -23.80 -22.69 -11.88
C ASN A 387 -23.13 -23.94 -11.29
N ALA A 388 -21.93 -24.31 -11.75
CA ALA A 388 -21.21 -25.47 -11.22
C ALA A 388 -20.70 -25.25 -9.79
N CYS A 389 -20.68 -24.00 -9.33
CA CYS A 389 -20.34 -23.65 -7.96
C CYS A 389 -21.52 -22.95 -7.26
N ARG A 390 -22.03 -23.59 -6.20
CA ARG A 390 -23.10 -23.07 -5.36
C ARG A 390 -22.59 -22.14 -4.26
N GLY A 391 -21.33 -22.31 -3.86
CA GLY A 391 -20.74 -21.46 -2.85
C GLY A 391 -19.33 -21.90 -2.46
N VAL A 392 -18.82 -21.35 -1.36
CA VAL A 392 -17.51 -21.71 -0.83
C VAL A 392 -17.62 -22.16 0.62
N THR A 393 -16.78 -23.09 1.05
CA THR A 393 -16.69 -23.53 2.44
C THR A 393 -15.27 -23.38 2.92
N CYS A 394 -15.10 -22.74 4.07
CA CYS A 394 -13.83 -22.54 4.74
C CYS A 394 -13.79 -23.40 6.00
N GLY A 395 -12.67 -24.08 6.20
CA GLY A 395 -12.40 -24.79 7.46
C GLY A 395 -12.12 -23.80 8.60
N THR A 396 -12.11 -24.31 9.82
CA THR A 396 -11.49 -23.59 10.93
C THR A 396 -10.00 -23.41 10.64
N SER A 397 -9.42 -22.29 11.10
CA SER A 397 -7.98 -22.05 11.06
C SER A 397 -7.27 -23.31 11.56
N VAL A 398 -6.35 -23.85 10.77
CA VAL A 398 -5.48 -24.96 11.22
C VAL A 398 -4.82 -24.51 12.51
N ASP A 399 -4.77 -25.37 13.53
CA ASP A 399 -4.03 -25.06 14.75
C ASP A 399 -2.61 -24.65 14.37
N ALA A 400 -2.17 -23.49 14.86
CA ALA A 400 -0.90 -22.86 14.48
C ALA A 400 0.33 -23.77 14.71
N SER A 401 0.17 -24.86 15.46
CA SER A 401 1.17 -25.90 15.69
C SER A 401 1.46 -26.81 14.49
N GLU A 402 0.61 -26.83 13.46
CA GLU A 402 0.81 -27.67 12.25
C GLU A 402 1.49 -26.93 11.09
N LEU A 403 1.75 -25.64 11.22
CA LEU A 403 2.41 -24.81 10.19
C LEU A 403 3.88 -24.56 10.57
N GLU A 404 4.78 -25.46 10.18
CA GLU A 404 6.22 -25.19 10.15
C GLU A 404 6.56 -24.37 8.88
N GLY A 405 6.72 -23.05 9.03
CA GLY A 405 7.14 -22.17 7.94
C GLY A 405 6.60 -20.75 8.09
N GLN A 406 7.34 -19.77 7.56
CA GLN A 406 7.20 -18.34 7.83
C GLN A 406 5.99 -17.64 7.18
N GLU A 407 4.85 -18.31 7.05
CA GLU A 407 3.57 -17.72 6.61
C GLU A 407 2.56 -17.71 7.77
N LYS A 408 2.82 -16.86 8.77
CA LYS A 408 1.89 -16.57 9.89
C LYS A 408 0.78 -15.61 9.46
N PHE A 409 0.04 -15.96 8.41
CA PHE A 409 -1.26 -15.37 8.12
C PHE A 409 -2.26 -16.53 8.03
N ALA A 410 -2.87 -16.88 9.16
CA ALA A 410 -3.89 -17.91 9.25
C ALA A 410 -5.19 -17.46 8.55
N GLN A 411 -5.15 -17.32 7.22
CA GLN A 411 -6.36 -17.17 6.42
C GLN A 411 -7.10 -18.51 6.44
N ALA A 412 -8.38 -18.48 6.82
CA ALA A 412 -9.26 -19.63 6.67
C ALA A 412 -9.17 -20.15 5.22
N SER A 413 -8.65 -21.38 5.05
CA SER A 413 -8.43 -21.91 3.71
C SER A 413 -9.77 -22.44 3.18
N CYS A 414 -10.28 -21.82 2.13
CA CYS A 414 -11.60 -22.06 1.56
C CYS A 414 -11.52 -22.93 0.31
N THR A 415 -12.56 -23.72 0.07
CA THR A 415 -12.73 -24.53 -1.15
C THR A 415 -14.02 -24.15 -1.86
N VAL A 416 -14.04 -24.27 -3.18
CA VAL A 416 -15.24 -24.05 -4.00
C VAL A 416 -16.12 -25.29 -3.99
N ARG A 417 -17.43 -25.12 -3.78
CA ARG A 417 -18.36 -26.21 -3.50
C ARG A 417 -19.55 -26.23 -4.45
N GLU A 418 -19.86 -27.42 -4.94
CA GLU A 418 -21.00 -27.67 -5.83
C GLU A 418 -22.32 -27.58 -5.04
N GLY A 419 -22.32 -28.05 -3.79
CA GLY A 419 -23.47 -28.00 -2.89
C GLY A 419 -24.76 -28.69 -3.39
N PRO A 420 -24.72 -29.86 -4.07
CA PRO A 420 -25.93 -30.54 -4.50
C PRO A 420 -26.68 -31.03 -3.25
N GLY A 421 -27.83 -30.43 -2.96
CA GLY A 421 -28.60 -30.67 -1.73
C GLY A 421 -28.57 -29.53 -0.71
N GLY A 422 -27.79 -28.47 -0.96
CA GLY A 422 -27.73 -27.30 -0.07
C GLY A 422 -26.73 -27.45 1.07
N LEU A 423 -26.96 -26.71 2.15
CA LEU A 423 -26.06 -26.67 3.31
C LEU A 423 -26.28 -27.90 4.19
N SER A 424 -25.20 -28.54 4.58
CA SER A 424 -25.18 -29.63 5.57
C SER A 424 -24.59 -29.16 6.89
N ALA A 425 -24.94 -29.83 7.99
CA ALA A 425 -24.32 -29.58 9.28
C ALA A 425 -22.84 -29.92 9.19
N SER A 426 -21.98 -29.02 9.65
CA SER A 426 -20.54 -29.24 9.63
C SER A 426 -20.15 -30.46 10.47
N PRO A 427 -19.35 -31.40 9.93
CA PRO A 427 -18.79 -32.51 10.71
C PRO A 427 -17.74 -32.01 11.73
N GLU A 428 -17.12 -30.86 11.49
CA GLU A 428 -16.16 -30.21 12.38
C GLU A 428 -16.79 -28.98 13.04
N ALA A 429 -16.61 -28.79 14.35
CA ALA A 429 -17.13 -27.60 15.02
C ALA A 429 -16.41 -26.35 14.48
N GLY A 430 -17.12 -25.53 13.71
CA GLY A 430 -16.65 -24.21 13.29
C GLY A 430 -16.45 -23.98 11.78
N GLU A 431 -16.74 -24.94 10.89
CA GLU A 431 -16.75 -24.64 9.46
C GLU A 431 -17.79 -23.56 9.13
N LEU A 432 -17.47 -22.75 8.14
CA LEU A 432 -18.32 -21.66 7.68
C LEU A 432 -18.45 -21.71 6.16
N SER A 433 -19.67 -21.52 5.67
CA SER A 433 -19.95 -21.51 4.24
C SER A 433 -20.57 -20.22 3.78
N TYR A 434 -20.27 -19.86 2.53
CA TYR A 434 -20.85 -18.73 1.83
C TYR A 434 -21.61 -19.23 0.62
N VAL A 435 -22.94 -19.10 0.65
CA VAL A 435 -23.81 -19.51 -0.46
C VAL A 435 -23.95 -18.37 -1.46
N LYS A 436 -23.66 -18.66 -2.72
CA LYS A 436 -23.69 -17.72 -3.84
C LYS A 436 -25.10 -17.57 -4.40
N THR A 437 -25.56 -16.33 -4.57
CA THR A 437 -26.82 -15.98 -5.27
C THR A 437 -26.52 -14.94 -6.32
N CYS A 438 -26.63 -15.28 -7.60
CA CYS A 438 -26.32 -14.35 -8.70
C CYS A 438 -27.57 -13.77 -9.35
N ARG A 439 -27.52 -12.48 -9.74
CA ARG A 439 -28.55 -11.81 -10.54
C ARG A 439 -28.29 -12.05 -12.03
N GLY A 440 -29.35 -12.33 -12.79
CA GLY A 440 -29.30 -12.63 -14.24
C GLY A 440 -29.45 -14.12 -14.55
N LYS A 441 -30.24 -14.47 -15.58
CA LYS A 441 -30.28 -15.85 -16.09
C LYS A 441 -28.92 -16.16 -16.71
N PRO A 442 -28.34 -17.35 -16.48
CA PRO A 442 -27.11 -17.78 -17.13
C PRO A 442 -27.29 -18.10 -18.63
N SER A 443 -28.30 -17.52 -19.29
CA SER A 443 -28.71 -17.88 -20.66
C SER A 443 -28.29 -16.89 -21.74
N ASP A 444 -27.50 -15.85 -21.44
CA ASP A 444 -26.81 -15.08 -22.49
C ASP A 444 -25.47 -15.72 -22.89
N SER A 445 -25.39 -17.05 -22.78
CA SER A 445 -24.40 -17.86 -23.50
C SER A 445 -24.63 -17.83 -25.03
N ASP A 446 -25.77 -17.31 -25.52
CA ASP A 446 -26.03 -17.14 -26.95
C ASP A 446 -25.38 -15.89 -27.59
N GLY A 447 -24.66 -15.08 -26.81
CA GLY A 447 -23.73 -14.06 -27.31
C GLY A 447 -22.27 -14.52 -27.40
N GLN A 448 -21.94 -15.70 -26.85
CA GLN A 448 -20.62 -16.33 -26.95
C GLN A 448 -20.58 -17.40 -28.05
N LYS A 449 -21.20 -17.13 -29.20
CA LYS A 449 -20.77 -17.77 -30.44
C LYS A 449 -19.38 -17.22 -30.79
N GLU A 450 -18.37 -18.05 -30.55
CA GLU A 450 -17.09 -18.03 -31.24
C GLU A 450 -16.54 -16.64 -31.58
N ALA A 451 -16.19 -15.87 -30.55
CA ALA A 451 -14.87 -15.29 -30.60
C ALA A 451 -13.88 -16.43 -30.31
N VAL A 452 -13.63 -17.27 -31.33
CA VAL A 452 -12.30 -17.87 -31.45
C VAL A 452 -11.41 -16.64 -31.51
N ALA A 453 -10.89 -16.24 -30.34
CA ALA A 453 -9.81 -15.29 -30.26
C ALA A 453 -8.77 -15.86 -31.23
N LYS A 454 -8.61 -15.22 -32.40
CA LYS A 454 -7.46 -15.47 -33.24
C LYS A 454 -6.29 -15.41 -32.30
N SER A 455 -5.63 -16.56 -32.08
CA SER A 455 -4.63 -16.69 -31.05
C SER A 455 -3.66 -15.54 -31.20
N THR A 456 -3.29 -14.90 -30.09
CA THR A 456 -2.24 -13.86 -30.03
C THR A 456 -0.86 -14.42 -30.40
N TYR A 457 -0.81 -15.64 -30.91
CA TYR A 457 0.38 -16.35 -31.32
C TYR A 457 0.15 -17.00 -32.68
N GLN A 458 1.14 -16.89 -33.56
CA GLN A 458 1.18 -17.57 -34.85
C GLN A 458 2.19 -18.71 -34.78
N ALA A 459 1.76 -19.91 -35.17
CA ALA A 459 2.62 -21.08 -35.22
C ALA A 459 3.47 -21.06 -36.50
N ALA A 460 4.78 -21.27 -36.35
CA ALA A 460 5.75 -21.42 -37.41
C ALA A 460 6.44 -22.78 -37.28
N LYS A 461 6.18 -23.66 -38.26
CA LYS A 461 6.71 -25.02 -38.30
C LYS A 461 8.18 -25.02 -38.73
N SER A 462 8.94 -25.98 -38.22
CA SER A 462 10.36 -26.17 -38.55
C SER A 462 11.17 -24.89 -38.34
N SER A 463 10.89 -24.18 -37.26
CA SER A 463 11.56 -22.93 -36.92
C SER A 463 11.74 -22.77 -35.42
N PHE A 464 12.70 -21.92 -35.02
CA PHE A 464 12.94 -21.57 -33.63
C PHE A 464 13.26 -20.07 -33.45
N LEU A 465 12.99 -19.55 -32.24
CA LEU A 465 13.43 -18.23 -31.77
C LEU A 465 14.70 -18.35 -30.92
N LEU A 466 15.65 -17.43 -31.12
CA LEU A 466 16.89 -17.34 -30.34
C LEU A 466 16.69 -16.68 -28.97
N GLY A 467 17.53 -17.06 -28.01
CA GLY A 467 17.60 -16.48 -26.66
C GLY A 467 16.47 -16.92 -25.74
N PHE A 468 16.73 -16.99 -24.43
CA PHE A 468 15.71 -17.22 -23.41
C PHE A 468 15.14 -15.89 -22.94
N ALA A 469 13.80 -15.79 -22.86
CA ALA A 469 13.15 -14.57 -22.36
C ALA A 469 13.48 -14.38 -20.88
N ALA A 470 14.02 -13.22 -20.50
CA ALA A 470 14.44 -12.93 -19.13
C ALA A 470 15.35 -14.02 -18.49
N GLU A 471 16.23 -14.62 -19.31
CA GLU A 471 17.12 -15.73 -18.92
C GLU A 471 16.38 -17.01 -18.44
N ASP A 472 15.06 -17.08 -18.67
CA ASP A 472 14.20 -18.20 -18.29
C ASP A 472 14.36 -19.39 -19.26
N SER A 473 15.27 -20.30 -18.89
CA SER A 473 15.57 -21.52 -19.64
C SER A 473 14.74 -22.73 -19.24
N ALA A 474 13.76 -22.58 -18.35
CA ALA A 474 12.99 -23.70 -17.86
C ALA A 474 12.05 -24.28 -18.92
N THR A 475 12.02 -25.60 -19.00
CA THR A 475 11.18 -26.38 -19.92
C THR A 475 9.79 -26.61 -19.33
N ARG A 476 8.75 -26.45 -20.15
CA ARG A 476 7.34 -26.45 -19.73
C ARG A 476 6.43 -27.02 -20.82
N GLY A 477 5.22 -27.41 -20.48
CA GLY A 477 4.20 -27.73 -21.49
C GLY A 477 3.77 -26.49 -22.28
N GLU A 478 3.17 -26.67 -23.47
CA GLU A 478 2.79 -25.57 -24.37
C GLU A 478 1.93 -24.48 -23.67
N ALA A 479 0.90 -24.91 -22.94
CA ALA A 479 -0.02 -24.01 -22.26
C ALA A 479 0.66 -23.18 -21.15
N GLU A 480 1.66 -23.77 -20.50
CA GLU A 480 2.40 -23.12 -19.41
C GLU A 480 3.47 -22.18 -19.98
N ALA A 481 4.19 -22.59 -21.04
CA ALA A 481 5.11 -21.72 -21.77
C ALA A 481 4.40 -20.50 -22.36
N ARG A 482 3.19 -20.68 -22.89
CA ARG A 482 2.32 -19.59 -23.36
C ARG A 482 2.01 -18.59 -22.25
N ARG A 483 1.51 -19.08 -21.11
CA ARG A 483 1.18 -18.24 -19.96
C ARG A 483 2.41 -17.48 -19.45
N ARG A 484 3.55 -18.17 -19.35
CA ARG A 484 4.81 -17.56 -18.94
C ARG A 484 5.26 -16.46 -19.91
N CYS A 485 5.12 -16.68 -21.21
CA CYS A 485 5.44 -15.66 -22.22
C CYS A 485 4.49 -14.45 -22.17
N ASP A 486 3.23 -14.66 -21.77
CA ASP A 486 2.29 -13.56 -21.54
C ASP A 486 2.69 -12.74 -20.28
N GLU A 487 3.07 -13.41 -19.18
CA GLU A 487 3.55 -12.77 -17.94
C GLU A 487 4.82 -11.94 -18.15
N LEU A 488 5.75 -12.41 -18.98
CA LEU A 488 6.99 -11.71 -19.30
C LEU A 488 6.78 -10.47 -20.19
N GLY A 489 5.56 -10.21 -20.66
CA GLY A 489 5.21 -9.00 -21.40
C GLY A 489 6.03 -8.85 -22.68
N ASP A 490 6.73 -7.72 -22.80
CA ASP A 490 7.56 -7.38 -23.96
C ASP A 490 8.94 -8.06 -23.94
N LEU A 491 9.32 -8.68 -22.82
CA LEU A 491 10.57 -9.45 -22.72
C LEU A 491 10.47 -10.82 -23.41
N CYS A 492 9.27 -11.22 -23.85
CA CYS A 492 9.02 -12.48 -24.54
C CYS A 492 8.40 -12.27 -25.93
N THR A 493 9.14 -12.65 -26.98
CA THR A 493 8.66 -12.61 -28.38
C THR A 493 7.82 -13.84 -28.73
N GLY A 494 7.97 -14.94 -28.00
CA GLY A 494 7.25 -16.18 -28.26
C GLY A 494 7.84 -17.35 -27.48
N PHE A 495 7.43 -18.57 -27.81
CA PHE A 495 8.00 -19.77 -27.22
C PHE A 495 8.22 -20.85 -28.28
N THR A 496 9.21 -21.72 -28.04
CA THR A 496 9.60 -22.80 -28.96
C THR A 496 9.45 -24.14 -28.26
N CYS A 497 8.81 -25.09 -28.93
CA CYS A 497 8.57 -26.44 -28.44
C CYS A 497 9.35 -27.46 -29.26
N GLU A 498 9.95 -28.44 -28.57
CA GLU A 498 10.65 -29.55 -29.19
C GLU A 498 9.65 -30.49 -29.89
N LYS A 499 9.91 -30.81 -31.17
CA LYS A 499 9.17 -31.71 -32.09
C LYS A 499 7.67 -31.47 -32.25
N SER A 500 7.20 -31.39 -33.50
CA SER A 500 5.77 -31.51 -33.80
C SER A 500 5.27 -32.94 -33.50
N ILE A 501 4.20 -33.07 -32.71
CA ILE A 501 3.49 -34.35 -32.54
C ILE A 501 2.97 -34.79 -33.92
N GLN A 502 3.51 -35.89 -34.44
CA GLN A 502 2.99 -36.48 -35.68
C GLN A 502 1.68 -37.19 -35.36
N VAL A 503 0.57 -36.61 -35.79
CA VAL A 503 -0.75 -37.22 -35.63
C VAL A 503 -0.86 -38.40 -36.59
N THR A 504 -0.87 -39.63 -36.06
CA THR A 504 -1.22 -40.81 -36.85
C THR A 504 -2.74 -41.00 -36.84
N PRO A 505 -3.33 -41.64 -37.87
CA PRO A 505 -4.77 -41.91 -37.92
C PRO A 505 -5.32 -42.73 -36.74
N GLU A 506 -4.44 -43.42 -36.01
CA GLU A 506 -4.77 -44.30 -34.89
C GLU A 506 -4.73 -43.59 -33.53
N MET A 507 -4.20 -42.36 -33.45
CA MET A 507 -4.09 -41.62 -32.19
C MET A 507 -5.46 -41.20 -31.65
N THR A 508 -5.76 -41.56 -30.41
CA THR A 508 -6.97 -41.08 -29.75
C THR A 508 -6.80 -39.64 -29.26
N LYS A 509 -7.92 -38.95 -28.98
CA LYS A 509 -7.91 -37.59 -28.42
C LYS A 509 -7.17 -37.52 -27.07
N LYS A 510 -7.18 -38.60 -26.29
CA LYS A 510 -6.45 -38.72 -25.03
C LYS A 510 -4.94 -38.82 -25.28
N ASP A 511 -4.51 -39.65 -26.22
CA ASP A 511 -3.10 -39.80 -26.58
C ASP A 511 -2.52 -38.50 -27.14
N TYR A 512 -3.31 -37.75 -27.93
CA TYR A 512 -2.93 -36.43 -28.41
C TYR A 512 -2.75 -35.42 -27.27
N GLN A 513 -3.63 -35.43 -26.29
CA GLN A 513 -3.55 -34.53 -25.13
C GLN A 513 -2.37 -34.88 -24.21
N GLU A 514 -2.12 -36.17 -23.97
CA GLU A 514 -0.97 -36.63 -23.18
C GLU A 514 0.36 -36.32 -23.90
N ALA A 515 0.42 -36.47 -25.23
CA ALA A 515 1.57 -36.08 -26.03
C ALA A 515 1.80 -34.56 -26.05
N GLN A 516 0.74 -33.74 -26.07
CA GLN A 516 0.83 -32.28 -25.92
C GLN A 516 1.38 -31.86 -24.56
N ASN A 517 0.95 -32.56 -23.50
CA ASN A 517 1.43 -32.28 -22.15
C ASN A 517 2.89 -32.72 -21.94
N ALA A 518 3.36 -33.72 -22.70
CA ALA A 518 4.74 -34.17 -22.69
C ALA A 518 5.68 -33.32 -23.57
N GLN A 519 5.16 -32.33 -24.30
CA GLN A 519 5.95 -31.48 -25.18
C GLN A 519 6.76 -30.46 -24.37
N SER A 520 8.08 -30.48 -24.55
CA SER A 520 8.99 -29.57 -23.86
C SER A 520 9.11 -28.25 -24.62
N CYS A 521 8.63 -27.16 -24.01
CA CYS A 521 8.62 -25.81 -24.55
C CYS A 521 9.43 -24.85 -23.68
N THR A 522 10.06 -23.86 -24.30
CA THR A 522 10.85 -22.81 -23.63
C THR A 522 10.45 -21.44 -24.15
N VAL A 523 10.39 -20.45 -23.25
CA VAL A 523 10.07 -19.05 -23.61
C VAL A 523 11.29 -18.37 -24.22
N ARG A 524 11.07 -17.58 -25.27
CA ARG A 524 12.14 -17.04 -26.11
C ARG A 524 12.05 -15.52 -26.21
N ALA A 525 13.19 -14.87 -25.97
CA ALA A 525 13.32 -13.42 -26.09
C ALA A 525 13.15 -12.98 -27.56
N GLY A 526 13.57 -13.82 -28.50
CA GLY A 526 13.70 -13.44 -29.91
C GLY A 526 14.88 -12.48 -30.11
N SER A 527 15.19 -12.19 -31.38
CA SER A 527 16.03 -11.03 -31.69
C SER A 527 15.15 -9.78 -31.75
N SER A 528 15.74 -8.59 -31.67
CA SER A 528 15.05 -7.30 -31.90
C SER A 528 14.31 -7.20 -33.25
N SER A 529 14.53 -8.16 -34.17
CA SER A 529 13.85 -8.26 -35.47
C SER A 529 12.77 -9.35 -35.54
N SER A 530 12.48 -10.06 -34.44
CA SER A 530 11.55 -11.21 -34.36
C SER A 530 11.81 -12.31 -35.41
N LYS A 531 13.03 -12.36 -35.96
CA LYS A 531 13.41 -13.26 -37.04
C LYS A 531 13.39 -14.72 -36.56
N LEU A 532 12.62 -15.55 -37.26
CA LEU A 532 12.60 -17.01 -37.10
C LEU A 532 13.82 -17.62 -37.79
N PHE A 533 14.44 -18.59 -37.14
CA PHE A 533 15.54 -19.39 -37.69
C PHE A 533 15.02 -20.75 -38.11
N GLU A 534 15.55 -21.31 -39.20
CA GLU A 534 15.21 -22.67 -39.60
C GLU A 534 15.66 -23.67 -38.53
N SER A 535 14.75 -24.55 -38.16
CA SER A 535 15.00 -25.56 -37.14
C SER A 535 15.78 -26.74 -37.73
N PRO A 536 16.92 -27.14 -37.13
CA PRO A 536 17.62 -28.36 -37.52
C PRO A 536 16.91 -29.64 -37.02
N THR A 537 15.99 -29.54 -36.05
CA THR A 537 15.33 -30.71 -35.42
C THR A 537 13.81 -30.77 -35.63
N GLY A 538 13.23 -29.82 -36.36
CA GLY A 538 11.79 -29.74 -36.61
C GLY A 538 10.98 -29.15 -35.46
N GLU A 539 11.54 -28.20 -34.71
CA GLU A 539 10.84 -27.47 -33.64
C GLU A 539 9.62 -26.69 -34.17
N LEU A 540 8.65 -26.48 -33.28
CA LEU A 540 7.47 -25.67 -33.53
C LEU A 540 7.55 -24.41 -32.66
N THR A 541 7.53 -23.25 -33.29
CA THR A 541 7.54 -21.97 -32.59
C THR A 541 6.20 -21.28 -32.66
N PHE A 542 5.80 -20.66 -31.56
CA PHE A 542 4.64 -19.80 -31.46
C PHE A 542 5.11 -18.36 -31.22
N VAL A 543 5.01 -17.52 -32.25
CA VAL A 543 5.43 -16.11 -32.20
C VAL A 543 4.26 -15.25 -31.75
N LYS A 544 4.47 -14.41 -30.74
CA LYS A 544 3.48 -13.45 -30.25
C LYS A 544 3.20 -12.43 -31.36
N VAL A 545 1.98 -12.42 -31.87
CA VAL A 545 1.54 -11.47 -32.91
C VAL A 545 0.91 -10.30 -32.21
N ALA A 546 1.35 -9.08 -32.54
CA ALA A 546 0.70 -7.88 -32.07
C ALA A 546 -0.81 -7.96 -32.39
N PRO A 547 -1.70 -7.78 -31.40
CA PRO A 547 -3.13 -7.81 -31.65
C PRO A 547 -3.47 -6.78 -32.72
N SER A 548 -4.36 -7.11 -33.67
CA SER A 548 -4.76 -6.15 -34.71
C SER A 548 -5.20 -4.83 -34.08
N PRO A 549 -5.06 -3.66 -34.73
CA PRO A 549 -5.45 -2.37 -34.14
C PRO A 549 -6.89 -2.35 -33.59
N LYS A 550 -7.82 -3.07 -34.24
CA LYS A 550 -9.20 -3.25 -33.77
C LYS A 550 -9.32 -4.12 -32.51
N LEU A 551 -8.46 -5.13 -32.37
CA LEU A 551 -8.36 -5.96 -31.17
C LEU A 551 -7.60 -5.23 -30.06
N GLN A 552 -6.58 -4.43 -30.38
CA GLN A 552 -5.92 -3.51 -29.45
C GLN A 552 -6.90 -2.46 -28.94
N GLU A 553 -7.77 -1.90 -29.77
CA GLU A 553 -8.78 -0.95 -29.34
C GLU A 553 -9.88 -1.61 -28.50
N ALA A 554 -10.28 -2.84 -28.82
CA ALA A 554 -11.25 -3.60 -28.03
C ALA A 554 -10.66 -4.11 -26.70
N VAL A 555 -9.37 -4.49 -26.69
CA VAL A 555 -8.62 -4.85 -25.49
C VAL A 555 -8.37 -3.61 -24.66
N LEU A 556 -7.87 -2.49 -25.21
CA LEU A 556 -7.77 -1.20 -24.49
C LEU A 556 -9.12 -0.83 -23.88
N ARG A 557 -10.23 -0.84 -24.65
CA ARG A 557 -11.55 -0.54 -24.07
C ARG A 557 -12.01 -1.52 -22.98
N LYS A 558 -11.49 -2.74 -22.94
CA LYS A 558 -11.77 -3.75 -21.88
C LYS A 558 -10.74 -3.77 -20.76
N THR A 559 -9.49 -3.34 -20.98
CA THR A 559 -8.38 -3.35 -20.02
C THR A 559 -8.12 -1.97 -19.43
N THR A 560 -8.66 -0.89 -20.01
CA THR A 560 -8.70 0.45 -19.40
C THR A 560 -9.79 0.60 -18.36
N LYS A 561 -10.68 -0.40 -18.22
CA LYS A 561 -11.42 -0.62 -16.98
C LYS A 561 -10.66 -1.69 -16.21
N PRO A 562 -9.67 -1.34 -15.37
CA PRO A 562 -9.13 -2.28 -14.40
C PRO A 562 -10.30 -2.98 -13.71
N ASP A 563 -10.16 -4.29 -13.45
CA ASP A 563 -11.21 -5.11 -12.85
C ASP A 563 -11.81 -4.32 -11.68
N ALA A 564 -13.11 -3.97 -11.75
CA ALA A 564 -13.70 -3.00 -10.83
C ALA A 564 -13.59 -3.42 -9.36
N ASN A 565 -13.35 -4.72 -9.13
CA ASN A 565 -13.06 -5.31 -7.82
C ASN A 565 -11.66 -4.98 -7.28
N VAL A 566 -10.69 -4.64 -8.14
CA VAL A 566 -9.36 -4.11 -7.79
C VAL A 566 -9.41 -2.58 -7.68
N LEU A 567 -10.34 -1.93 -8.39
CA LEU A 567 -10.52 -0.47 -8.38
C LEU A 567 -11.07 0.12 -7.07
N PHE A 568 -11.74 -0.68 -6.23
CA PHE A 568 -12.13 -0.26 -4.87
C PHE A 568 -11.15 -0.81 -3.84
N GLN A 569 -9.86 -0.59 -4.12
CA GLN A 569 -8.80 -0.68 -3.13
C GLN A 569 -8.14 0.69 -3.08
N PHE A 570 -8.71 1.57 -2.27
CA PHE A 570 -8.01 2.79 -1.90
C PHE A 570 -7.83 2.85 -0.40
N TYR A 571 -6.63 3.23 -0.01
CA TYR A 571 -6.32 3.50 1.37
C TYR A 571 -6.98 4.80 1.79
N THR A 572 -7.54 4.83 2.98
CA THR A 572 -8.08 6.02 3.63
C THR A 572 -7.42 6.19 4.97
N GLY A 573 -7.08 7.42 5.34
CA GLY A 573 -6.68 7.70 6.71
C GLY A 573 -7.87 7.64 7.64
N SER A 574 -8.03 6.56 8.41
CA SER A 574 -9.05 6.51 9.47
C SER A 574 -8.72 7.50 10.59
N GLN A 575 -7.43 7.76 10.79
CA GLN A 575 -6.88 8.78 11.67
C GLN A 575 -5.84 9.55 10.89
N SER A 576 -5.71 10.86 11.12
CA SER A 576 -4.83 11.70 10.28
C SER A 576 -4.40 13.01 10.93
N VAL A 577 -3.26 13.53 10.48
CA VAL A 577 -2.84 14.92 10.68
C VAL A 577 -3.21 15.71 9.44
N VAL A 578 -3.85 16.85 9.62
CA VAL A 578 -4.39 17.67 8.54
C VAL A 578 -4.00 19.12 8.77
N ARG A 579 -3.40 19.75 7.76
CA ARG A 579 -3.08 21.19 7.80
C ARG A 579 -4.33 22.03 7.57
N LYS A 580 -4.45 23.18 8.24
CA LYS A 580 -5.68 24.01 8.17
C LYS A 580 -6.10 24.47 6.78
N ASP A 581 -5.15 24.68 5.88
CA ASP A 581 -5.47 25.08 4.50
C ASP A 581 -6.21 23.97 3.75
N ARG A 582 -5.91 22.69 4.06
CA ARG A 582 -6.67 21.54 3.55
C ARG A 582 -8.09 21.51 4.09
N LEU A 583 -8.27 21.81 5.39
CA LEU A 583 -9.60 21.93 6.00
C LEU A 583 -10.44 23.07 5.36
N ARG A 584 -9.76 24.13 4.91
CA ARG A 584 -10.36 25.31 4.25
C ARG A 584 -10.49 25.20 2.73
N TRP A 585 -10.17 24.05 2.14
CA TRP A 585 -10.43 23.83 0.72
C TRP A 585 -11.92 23.78 0.38
N TRP A 586 -12.75 23.52 1.39
CA TRP A 586 -14.20 23.45 1.27
C TRP A 586 -14.83 24.73 1.79
N LEU A 587 -16.01 25.05 1.25
CA LEU A 587 -16.81 26.13 1.81
C LEU A 587 -17.35 25.70 3.18
N ARG A 588 -17.45 26.66 4.11
CA ARG A 588 -17.96 26.40 5.45
C ARG A 588 -19.35 25.76 5.39
N GLU A 589 -20.20 26.24 4.48
CA GLU A 589 -21.56 25.77 4.26
C GLU A 589 -21.61 24.31 3.79
N GLU A 590 -20.59 23.84 3.06
CA GLU A 590 -20.47 22.44 2.66
C GLU A 590 -20.12 21.55 3.86
N ILE A 591 -19.19 21.99 4.71
CA ILE A 591 -18.87 21.32 5.96
C ILE A 591 -20.08 21.31 6.89
N GLU A 592 -20.83 22.41 6.98
CA GLU A 592 -22.09 22.48 7.73
C GLU A 592 -23.11 21.48 7.17
N ALA A 593 -23.21 21.34 5.85
CA ALA A 593 -24.08 20.36 5.23
C ALA A 593 -23.67 18.92 5.54
N PHE A 594 -22.38 18.59 5.54
CA PHE A 594 -21.87 17.28 5.97
C PHE A 594 -22.15 17.03 7.46
N ALA A 595 -21.85 18.03 8.30
CA ALA A 595 -22.10 17.98 9.73
C ALA A 595 -23.58 17.87 10.07
N ALA A 596 -24.47 18.36 9.21
CA ALA A 596 -25.92 18.36 9.37
C ALA A 596 -26.60 17.12 8.78
N ASP A 597 -25.91 16.25 8.06
CA ASP A 597 -26.51 15.07 7.44
C ASP A 597 -26.09 13.77 8.14
N GLY A 598 -26.98 13.26 8.99
CA GLY A 598 -26.66 12.16 9.91
C GLY A 598 -26.39 10.85 9.23
N VAL A 599 -26.88 10.66 8.01
CA VAL A 599 -26.72 9.45 7.21
C VAL A 599 -25.25 9.23 6.79
N TRP A 600 -24.47 10.30 6.73
CA TRP A 600 -23.10 10.33 6.22
C TRP A 600 -22.10 10.01 7.32
N CYS A 601 -22.58 10.08 8.56
CA CYS A 601 -21.83 9.92 9.79
C CYS A 601 -22.56 8.93 10.72
N SER A 602 -23.26 7.94 10.14
CA SER A 602 -24.03 6.90 10.84
C SER A 602 -23.54 5.52 10.45
N ASP A 603 -23.59 4.56 11.38
CA ASP A 603 -23.31 3.11 11.39
C ASP A 603 -22.28 2.53 10.37
N THR A 604 -21.55 3.36 9.63
CA THR A 604 -20.97 3.01 8.34
C THR A 604 -19.68 3.80 8.11
N THR A 605 -18.67 3.47 8.92
CA THR A 605 -17.33 4.06 8.93
C THR A 605 -16.72 4.32 7.54
N GLY A 606 -17.00 3.46 6.54
CA GLY A 606 -16.53 3.61 5.17
C GLY A 606 -17.08 4.82 4.40
N LEU A 607 -18.28 5.34 4.74
CA LEU A 607 -18.81 6.57 4.14
C LEU A 607 -17.97 7.77 4.59
N VAL A 608 -17.74 7.88 5.89
CA VAL A 608 -16.93 8.95 6.46
C VAL A 608 -15.52 8.90 5.88
N GLU A 609 -14.85 7.76 5.92
CA GLU A 609 -13.50 7.60 5.34
C GLU A 609 -13.40 8.12 3.89
N ALA A 610 -14.44 7.89 3.06
CA ALA A 610 -14.52 8.46 1.72
C ALA A 610 -14.77 9.99 1.71
N VAL A 611 -15.49 10.54 2.71
CA VAL A 611 -15.57 11.99 2.94
C VAL A 611 -14.20 12.58 3.28
N TRP A 612 -13.38 11.93 4.13
CA TRP A 612 -12.02 12.41 4.47
C TRP A 612 -11.16 12.61 3.23
N HIS A 613 -11.19 11.64 2.31
CA HIS A 613 -10.51 11.71 1.02
C HIS A 613 -10.88 12.96 0.24
N ARG A 614 -12.18 13.17 0.09
CA ARG A 614 -12.69 14.28 -0.68
C ARG A 614 -12.42 15.61 0.01
N LEU A 615 -12.65 15.68 1.32
CA LEU A 615 -12.47 16.89 2.11
C LEU A 615 -11.04 17.38 2.11
N PHE A 616 -10.07 16.47 2.20
CA PHE A 616 -8.66 16.85 2.27
C PHE A 616 -7.96 16.81 0.91
N GLY A 617 -8.75 16.59 -0.15
CA GLY A 617 -8.35 16.57 -1.56
C GLY A 617 -7.27 15.55 -1.87
N GLU A 618 -7.43 14.36 -1.30
CA GLU A 618 -6.59 13.21 -1.58
C GLU A 618 -7.03 12.52 -2.89
N PRO A 619 -6.09 11.98 -3.68
CA PRO A 619 -6.44 11.18 -4.82
C PRO A 619 -7.16 9.91 -4.39
N LEU A 620 -8.18 9.50 -5.14
CA LEU A 620 -8.91 8.25 -4.89
C LEU A 620 -8.03 7.01 -4.94
N SER A 621 -6.84 7.06 -5.53
CA SER A 621 -5.83 6.01 -5.39
C SER A 621 -4.74 6.52 -4.45
N GLN A 622 -4.89 6.27 -3.15
CA GLN A 622 -3.75 6.43 -2.25
C GLN A 622 -2.76 5.29 -2.50
N HIS A 623 -1.49 5.64 -2.66
CA HIS A 623 -0.41 4.67 -2.67
C HIS A 623 -0.28 4.03 -1.29
N ALA A 624 0.22 2.80 -1.24
CA ALA A 624 0.81 2.32 0.01
C ALA A 624 1.87 3.34 0.43
N ARG A 625 1.87 3.76 1.69
CA ARG A 625 2.55 5.00 2.06
C ARG A 625 4.05 4.99 1.82
N GLN A 626 4.69 3.82 1.95
CA GLN A 626 6.10 3.65 1.60
C GLN A 626 6.39 4.07 0.14
N GLU A 627 5.40 3.95 -0.73
CA GLU A 627 5.48 4.30 -2.15
C GLU A 627 5.08 5.75 -2.46
N ASP A 628 4.50 6.49 -1.51
CA ASP A 628 4.04 7.86 -1.75
C ASP A 628 5.22 8.81 -2.03
N PRO A 629 5.36 9.31 -3.26
CA PRO A 629 6.52 10.08 -3.69
C PRO A 629 6.62 11.45 -3.02
N ALA A 630 5.52 11.97 -2.46
CA ALA A 630 5.47 13.29 -1.83
C ALA A 630 6.06 13.29 -0.42
N LEU A 631 6.22 12.12 0.20
CA LEU A 631 6.66 12.01 1.58
C LEU A 631 8.18 11.84 1.71
N PRO A 632 8.82 12.54 2.66
CA PRO A 632 10.20 12.25 3.03
C PRO A 632 10.32 10.91 3.77
N LEU A 633 11.52 10.33 3.77
CA LEU A 633 11.75 8.97 4.26
C LEU A 633 11.26 8.72 5.71
N PHE A 634 11.50 9.67 6.61
CA PHE A 634 11.06 9.54 8.02
C PHE A 634 9.53 9.54 8.19
N LEU A 635 8.75 9.93 7.18
CA LEU A 635 7.29 9.87 7.19
C LEU A 635 6.72 8.66 6.46
N LYS A 636 7.56 7.83 5.82
CA LYS A 636 7.13 6.66 5.06
C LYS A 636 6.85 5.42 5.93
N TRP A 637 7.38 5.37 7.16
CA TRP A 637 7.29 4.20 8.03
C TRP A 637 6.34 4.36 9.21
N GLY A 638 5.97 3.22 9.80
CA GLY A 638 5.27 3.17 11.08
C GLY A 638 3.76 3.35 10.98
N ILE A 639 3.21 3.18 9.78
CA ILE A 639 1.78 3.32 9.52
C ILE A 639 1.26 1.92 9.26
N PRO A 640 0.50 1.34 10.18
CA PRO A 640 -0.12 0.07 9.90
C PRO A 640 -1.15 0.27 8.78
N THR A 641 -1.15 -0.68 7.86
CA THR A 641 -2.16 -0.80 6.82
C THR A 641 -3.11 -1.90 7.23
N PHE A 642 -4.30 -1.53 7.68
CA PHE A 642 -5.36 -2.46 8.05
C PHE A 642 -6.31 -2.68 6.89
N PHE A 643 -6.70 -3.93 6.68
CA PHE A 643 -7.76 -4.29 5.76
C PHE A 643 -9.09 -4.33 6.52
N SER A 644 -9.96 -3.35 6.30
CA SER A 644 -11.32 -3.39 6.84
C SER A 644 -12.19 -4.23 5.91
N TYR A 645 -12.11 -5.56 6.08
CA TYR A 645 -13.07 -6.47 5.45
C TYR A 645 -14.34 -6.44 6.26
N GLY A 646 -15.27 -5.59 5.85
CA GLY A 646 -16.50 -5.42 6.57
C GLY A 646 -17.21 -6.74 6.92
N ASP A 647 -17.29 -7.02 8.22
CA ASP A 647 -18.05 -8.09 8.89
C ASP A 647 -17.49 -9.52 8.80
N GLU A 648 -16.27 -9.69 8.32
CA GLU A 648 -15.48 -10.91 8.50
C GLU A 648 -14.33 -10.58 9.45
N GLY A 649 -14.66 -10.59 10.74
CA GLY A 649 -13.83 -10.03 11.80
C GLY A 649 -12.38 -10.50 11.85
N VAL A 650 -11.58 -9.58 12.38
CA VAL A 650 -10.29 -9.75 13.08
C VAL A 650 -9.12 -10.29 12.23
N VAL A 651 -8.06 -9.48 12.25
CA VAL A 651 -6.68 -9.74 11.81
C VAL A 651 -6.13 -11.05 12.34
#